data_AF-A0A1Q7Q7Y4-F1
#
_entry.id   AF-A0A1Q7Q7Y4-F1
#
_cell.length_a   1.000
_cell.length_b   1.000
_cell.length_c   1.000
_cell.angle_alpha   90.00
_cell.angle_beta   90.00
_cell.angle_gamma   90.00
#
_symmetry.space_group_name_H-M   'P 1'
#
loop_
_entity.id
_entity.type
_entity.pdbx_description
1 polymer ?
#
loop_
_entity_poly.entity_id
_entity_poly.type
_entity_poly.pdbx_seq_one_letter_code
_entity_poly.pdbx_strand_id
1 'polypeptide(L)'
;MSSRENPWLDAVPLQDSAAPYHDWNERVTAECYARNAAARILDDTDRIVRIVNSYARISFDVGPTLFRWLARHAPDVYAAILEGDRVSRQAHSGHGNAIAQAYNHVIMPLSSPRDQVTQVVWGIKDFERRFRRFPEGMWLPETAVDLATLEVLAAQRIAFTVLAPHQAWRMRGGPETPWLYISDGKFDTTVPYRCRLPSGRSMVLFFYDAAVSRGVAFEGLLNDGGAFAQRLAAPVPDGGRRVRAVATDGESYGHHHRFGEMALAFALQQLADGDTVRLTNFGAYLAMHPPTADIEIRERTSWSCPHGVERWRADCGCNTGRGGHQRWRAPLRDAITWLKQELDRLYEQHAAGLFIDPWVARDESVDLIDPEPGQTDAFVARHAPQALAADQRRAARRLLELQRQGMLMQSSDGWFFDDISGPETVQILSHAARAIDLARPWEDGLEAPFVDRLRAAPGNTPDAPDGAAVYEHLVRPQVVPVPRLVAMHAMTSLVEQPSRVVAPALVIRQLEADRSDAGGHRLLVGRMHVASSLTGEDDEAAYAVLHFGGHEVHCAVQLGFPADRFRPLRTTLMERFGRDILSEVMRTIDGALGPAYFTLRDLLLEDRRRVLETLTAQRLQALDETYRRVYQENR
;
A
#
# COMPACT_ATOMS: atom_id res chain seq x y z
N MET A 1 4.00 -1.47 -6.73
CA MET A 1 2.85 -2.04 -5.99
C MET A 1 2.15 -0.98 -5.15
N SER A 2 0.81 -1.03 -5.11
CA SER A 2 -0.07 -0.16 -4.31
C SER A 2 -0.22 -0.64 -2.86
N SER A 3 -0.86 0.16 -1.99
CA SER A 3 -1.16 -0.27 -0.62
C SER A 3 -2.18 -1.42 -0.58
N ARG A 4 -2.01 -2.34 0.37
CA ARG A 4 -2.93 -3.44 0.70
C ARG A 4 -3.52 -3.33 2.11
N GLU A 5 -3.20 -2.26 2.81
CA GLU A 5 -3.65 -2.03 4.19
C GLU A 5 -5.15 -1.70 4.21
N ASN A 6 -5.90 -2.22 5.19
CA ASN A 6 -7.25 -1.74 5.45
C ASN A 6 -7.17 -0.25 5.87
N PRO A 7 -7.87 0.68 5.19
CA PRO A 7 -7.70 2.12 5.41
C PRO A 7 -8.06 2.65 6.80
N TRP A 8 -8.85 1.91 7.58
CA TRP A 8 -9.17 2.28 8.96
C TRP A 8 -8.14 1.74 9.95
N LEU A 9 -7.54 0.59 9.66
CA LEU A 9 -6.65 -0.13 10.57
C LEU A 9 -5.17 0.14 10.33
N ASP A 10 -4.81 0.58 9.12
CA ASP A 10 -3.41 0.74 8.68
C ASP A 10 -2.60 -0.57 8.83
N ALA A 11 -3.29 -1.69 8.57
CA ALA A 11 -2.78 -3.06 8.66
C ALA A 11 -3.37 -3.91 7.52
N VAL A 12 -2.60 -4.87 7.00
CA VAL A 12 -3.05 -5.79 5.96
C VAL A 12 -3.89 -6.90 6.62
N PRO A 13 -5.16 -7.11 6.25
CA PRO A 13 -5.95 -8.21 6.79
C PRO A 13 -5.51 -9.57 6.22
N LEU A 14 -5.87 -10.66 6.89
CA LEU A 14 -5.68 -12.03 6.39
C LEU A 14 -6.29 -12.21 4.98
N GLN A 15 -5.53 -12.81 4.06
CA GLN A 15 -5.95 -13.09 2.69
C GLN A 15 -5.83 -14.58 2.39
N ASP A 16 -6.95 -15.31 2.34
CA ASP A 16 -6.96 -16.77 2.13
C ASP A 16 -6.23 -17.24 0.86
N SER A 17 -6.22 -16.41 -0.19
CA SER A 17 -5.52 -16.72 -1.44
C SER A 17 -3.99 -16.69 -1.34
N ALA A 18 -3.45 -16.17 -0.23
CA ALA A 18 -2.02 -16.15 0.06
C ALA A 18 -1.52 -17.37 0.86
N ALA A 19 -2.40 -18.30 1.24
CA ALA A 19 -2.05 -19.46 2.04
C ALA A 19 -0.83 -20.24 1.48
N PRO A 20 0.08 -20.74 2.35
CA PRO A 20 -0.03 -20.80 3.81
C PRO A 20 0.38 -19.51 4.55
N TYR A 21 0.71 -18.44 3.83
CA TYR A 21 1.07 -17.16 4.43
C TYR A 21 -0.17 -16.37 4.86
N HIS A 22 0.01 -15.42 5.78
CA HIS A 22 -1.06 -14.55 6.28
C HIS A 22 -1.64 -13.67 5.17
N ASP A 23 -0.77 -13.07 4.36
CA ASP A 23 -1.19 -12.18 3.27
C ASP A 23 -0.19 -12.22 2.09
N TRP A 24 -0.57 -11.56 0.99
CA TRP A 24 0.25 -11.56 -0.22
C TRP A 24 1.58 -10.80 -0.06
N ASN A 25 1.71 -9.84 0.87
CA ASN A 25 3.01 -9.20 1.12
C ASN A 25 3.96 -10.21 1.78
N GLU A 26 3.49 -10.97 2.76
CA GLU A 26 4.29 -12.01 3.40
C GLU A 26 4.71 -13.09 2.40
N ARG A 27 3.76 -13.59 1.59
CA ARG A 27 4.05 -14.59 0.56
C ARG A 27 5.12 -14.13 -0.42
N VAL A 28 4.93 -12.96 -1.03
CA VAL A 28 5.88 -12.44 -2.02
C VAL A 28 7.22 -12.10 -1.36
N THR A 29 7.24 -11.69 -0.09
CA THR A 29 8.48 -11.50 0.66
C THR A 29 9.25 -12.81 0.78
N ALA A 30 8.60 -13.91 1.16
CA ALA A 30 9.24 -15.22 1.32
C ALA A 30 9.68 -15.85 -0.02
N GLU A 31 8.94 -15.58 -1.10
CA GLU A 31 9.17 -16.14 -2.42
C GLU A 31 10.13 -15.29 -3.28
N CYS A 32 10.24 -13.98 -3.03
CA CYS A 32 11.03 -13.05 -3.84
C CYS A 32 11.98 -12.17 -3.00
N TYR A 33 11.47 -11.28 -2.15
CA TYR A 33 12.33 -10.22 -1.57
C TYR A 33 13.41 -10.76 -0.63
N ALA A 34 13.05 -11.67 0.27
CA ALA A 34 14.00 -12.35 1.14
C ALA A 34 14.97 -13.23 0.35
N ARG A 35 14.51 -13.81 -0.76
CA ARG A 35 15.31 -14.67 -1.64
C ARG A 35 16.36 -13.87 -2.39
N ASN A 36 16.02 -12.67 -2.88
CA ASN A 36 16.99 -11.77 -3.52
C ASN A 36 17.99 -11.17 -2.52
N ALA A 37 17.60 -10.97 -1.27
CA ALA A 37 18.52 -10.54 -0.21
C ALA A 37 19.59 -11.60 0.13
N ALA A 38 19.30 -12.88 -0.10
CA ALA A 38 20.17 -14.01 0.21
C ALA A 38 20.10 -15.10 -0.88
N ALA A 39 20.34 -14.71 -2.13
CA ALA A 39 20.23 -15.58 -3.29
C ALA A 39 21.37 -16.61 -3.30
N ARG A 40 21.02 -17.87 -3.57
CA ARG A 40 21.97 -19.00 -3.54
C ARG A 40 22.53 -19.23 -4.93
N ILE A 41 23.84 -19.45 -5.00
CA ILE A 41 24.53 -19.92 -6.20
C ILE A 41 24.98 -21.36 -5.93
N LEU A 42 24.61 -22.25 -6.84
CA LEU A 42 24.93 -23.68 -6.76
C LEU A 42 26.12 -24.03 -7.68
N ASP A 43 26.86 -25.08 -7.33
CA ASP A 43 27.78 -25.75 -8.27
C ASP A 43 27.06 -26.80 -9.14
N ASP A 44 27.84 -27.53 -9.95
CA ASP A 44 27.39 -28.61 -10.82
C ASP A 44 26.92 -29.87 -10.08
N THR A 45 27.04 -29.90 -8.74
CA THR A 45 26.58 -30.98 -7.85
C THR A 45 25.45 -30.53 -6.92
N ASP A 46 24.77 -29.43 -7.26
CA ASP A 46 23.67 -28.81 -6.50
C ASP A 46 24.05 -28.35 -5.08
N ARG A 47 25.34 -28.10 -4.81
CA ARG A 47 25.79 -27.58 -3.51
C ARG A 47 25.84 -26.07 -3.52
N ILE A 48 25.40 -25.46 -2.42
CA ILE A 48 25.50 -24.01 -2.24
C ILE A 48 26.98 -23.64 -2.08
N VAL A 49 27.54 -22.99 -3.09
CA VAL A 49 28.92 -22.47 -3.03
C VAL A 49 28.96 -21.03 -2.53
N ARG A 50 27.88 -20.26 -2.76
CA ARG A 50 27.80 -18.85 -2.36
C ARG A 50 26.36 -18.42 -2.04
N ILE A 51 26.25 -17.42 -1.17
CA ILE A 51 25.02 -16.68 -0.91
C ILE A 51 25.34 -15.21 -1.18
N VAL A 52 24.54 -14.55 -2.01
CA VAL A 52 24.76 -13.16 -2.43
C VAL A 52 23.50 -12.33 -2.24
N ASN A 53 23.69 -11.05 -1.92
CA ASN A 53 22.61 -10.08 -1.92
C ASN A 53 22.50 -9.44 -3.32
N SER A 54 21.45 -9.77 -4.07
CA SER A 54 21.21 -9.27 -5.42
C SER A 54 21.05 -7.75 -5.46
N TYR A 55 20.47 -7.14 -4.42
CA TYR A 55 20.29 -5.68 -4.32
C TYR A 55 21.62 -4.91 -4.35
N ALA A 56 22.72 -5.54 -3.93
CA ALA A 56 24.06 -4.94 -4.02
C ALA A 56 24.62 -4.89 -5.45
N ARG A 57 23.95 -5.53 -6.42
CA ARG A 57 24.47 -5.75 -7.78
C ARG A 57 23.54 -5.29 -8.91
N ILE A 58 22.28 -4.97 -8.60
CA ILE A 58 21.28 -4.48 -9.55
C ILE A 58 20.75 -3.14 -9.08
N SER A 59 20.36 -2.25 -10.01
CA SER A 59 19.52 -1.11 -9.64
C SER A 59 18.10 -1.59 -9.29
N PHE A 60 17.46 -0.97 -8.30
CA PHE A 60 16.13 -1.36 -7.84
C PHE A 60 15.38 -0.17 -7.23
N ASP A 61 14.06 -0.27 -7.20
CA ASP A 61 13.20 0.53 -6.32
C ASP A 61 12.30 -0.40 -5.49
N VAL A 62 11.76 0.13 -4.40
CA VAL A 62 10.76 -0.56 -3.58
C VAL A 62 9.65 0.44 -3.30
N GLY A 63 8.41 0.10 -3.64
CA GLY A 63 7.26 0.95 -3.36
C GLY A 63 7.18 1.32 -1.87
N PRO A 64 7.00 2.61 -1.51
CA PRO A 64 7.05 3.06 -0.11
C PRO A 64 6.09 2.33 0.84
N THR A 65 4.88 1.98 0.36
CA THR A 65 3.90 1.22 1.15
C THR A 65 4.37 -0.19 1.48
N LEU A 66 4.96 -0.90 0.51
CA LEU A 66 5.59 -2.20 0.73
C LEU A 66 6.81 -2.07 1.63
N PHE A 67 7.65 -1.05 1.43
CA PHE A 67 8.88 -0.93 2.21
C PHE A 67 8.61 -0.57 3.68
N ARG A 68 7.54 0.19 3.94
CA ARG A 68 6.96 0.40 5.27
C ARG A 68 6.47 -0.91 5.89
N TRP A 69 5.77 -1.76 5.13
CA TRP A 69 5.33 -3.08 5.61
C TRP A 69 6.54 -3.96 5.97
N LEU A 70 7.56 -4.04 5.11
CA LEU A 70 8.80 -4.79 5.36
C LEU A 70 9.51 -4.33 6.64
N ALA A 71 9.57 -3.03 6.90
CA ALA A 71 10.20 -2.49 8.11
C ALA A 71 9.54 -3.01 9.40
N ARG A 72 8.24 -3.30 9.38
CA ARG A 72 7.46 -3.76 10.54
C ARG A 72 7.42 -5.29 10.64
N HIS A 73 7.25 -5.98 9.52
CA HIS A 73 6.92 -7.41 9.48
C HIS A 73 8.09 -8.29 9.03
N ALA A 74 9.10 -7.73 8.35
CA ALA A 74 10.29 -8.44 7.88
C ALA A 74 11.56 -7.57 8.04
N PRO A 75 11.90 -7.14 9.28
CA PRO A 75 12.97 -6.17 9.53
C PRO A 75 14.34 -6.62 9.01
N ASP A 76 14.61 -7.93 9.00
CA ASP A 76 15.86 -8.49 8.46
C ASP A 76 15.96 -8.31 6.94
N VAL A 77 14.85 -8.52 6.22
CA VAL A 77 14.78 -8.29 4.76
C VAL A 77 14.89 -6.81 4.45
N TYR A 78 14.18 -5.97 5.21
CA TYR A 78 14.28 -4.52 5.14
C TYR A 78 15.74 -4.03 5.29
N ALA A 79 16.43 -4.51 6.33
CA ALA A 79 17.83 -4.17 6.58
C ALA A 79 18.75 -4.65 5.45
N ALA A 80 18.53 -5.86 4.92
CA ALA A 80 19.34 -6.40 3.83
C ALA A 80 19.19 -5.59 2.52
N ILE A 81 18.00 -5.06 2.22
CA ILE A 81 17.78 -4.17 1.06
C ILE A 81 18.56 -2.87 1.22
N LEU A 82 18.48 -2.23 2.40
CA LEU A 82 19.25 -1.00 2.69
C LEU A 82 20.76 -1.25 2.62
N GLU A 83 21.21 -2.39 3.15
CA GLU A 83 22.60 -2.81 3.08
C GLU A 83 23.07 -3.03 1.63
N GLY A 84 22.20 -3.58 0.78
CA GLY A 84 22.46 -3.71 -0.65
C GLY A 84 22.79 -2.37 -1.31
N ASP A 85 21.99 -1.33 -1.06
CA ASP A 85 22.30 0.02 -1.54
C ASP A 85 23.63 0.53 -0.96
N ARG A 86 23.83 0.39 0.36
CA ARG A 86 25.05 0.86 1.04
C ARG A 86 26.33 0.24 0.46
N VAL A 87 26.32 -1.07 0.22
CA VAL A 87 27.44 -1.80 -0.40
C VAL A 87 27.66 -1.35 -1.85
N SER A 88 26.58 -1.20 -2.62
CA SER A 88 26.68 -0.77 -4.02
C SER A 88 27.33 0.61 -4.15
N ARG A 89 27.04 1.55 -3.23
CA ARG A 89 27.68 2.88 -3.22
C ARG A 89 29.19 2.81 -3.08
N GLN A 90 29.71 1.88 -2.28
CA GLN A 90 31.14 1.69 -2.13
C GLN A 90 31.77 1.16 -3.43
N ALA A 91 31.07 0.28 -4.14
CA ALA A 91 31.51 -0.28 -5.43
C ALA A 91 31.40 0.72 -6.60
N HIS A 92 30.51 1.71 -6.50
CA HIS A 92 30.13 2.60 -7.60
C HIS A 92 30.41 4.08 -7.29
N SER A 93 31.55 4.38 -6.65
CA SER A 93 32.05 5.75 -6.42
C SER A 93 31.03 6.70 -5.75
N GLY A 94 30.23 6.17 -4.83
CA GLY A 94 29.21 6.92 -4.08
C GLY A 94 27.78 6.79 -4.63
N HIS A 95 27.60 6.28 -5.85
CA HIS A 95 26.31 6.09 -6.51
C HIS A 95 25.64 4.79 -6.08
N GLY A 96 24.43 4.87 -5.55
CA GLY A 96 23.72 3.70 -5.04
C GLY A 96 22.81 3.06 -6.08
N ASN A 97 22.52 1.78 -5.85
CA ASN A 97 21.61 1.00 -6.69
C ASN A 97 20.14 1.35 -6.48
N ALA A 98 19.75 1.80 -5.28
CA ALA A 98 18.39 2.17 -5.00
C ALA A 98 18.01 3.47 -5.72
N ILE A 99 16.86 3.49 -6.37
CA ILE A 99 16.21 4.70 -6.90
C ILE A 99 14.87 4.92 -6.18
N ALA A 100 14.38 6.15 -6.15
CA ALA A 100 13.08 6.44 -5.55
C ALA A 100 11.94 5.96 -6.46
N GLN A 101 10.72 5.93 -5.93
CA GLN A 101 9.49 5.69 -6.68
C GLN A 101 8.47 6.78 -6.32
N ALA A 102 7.61 7.16 -7.26
CA ALA A 102 6.43 7.97 -6.90
C ALA A 102 5.58 7.22 -5.85
N TYR A 103 5.17 7.91 -4.78
CA TYR A 103 4.88 7.27 -3.49
C TYR A 103 3.75 6.23 -3.50
N ASN A 104 2.58 6.58 -4.04
CA ASN A 104 1.37 5.73 -3.99
C ASN A 104 1.17 4.90 -5.26
N HIS A 105 2.19 4.78 -6.11
CA HIS A 105 2.10 4.04 -7.37
C HIS A 105 0.93 4.50 -8.28
N VAL A 106 0.69 5.82 -8.34
CA VAL A 106 -0.34 6.42 -9.20
C VAL A 106 0.17 6.62 -10.62
N ILE A 107 -0.74 6.56 -11.61
CA ILE A 107 -0.42 6.94 -12.99
C ILE A 107 -0.28 8.46 -13.04
N MET A 108 0.97 8.94 -13.02
CA MET A 108 1.31 10.36 -12.90
C MET A 108 0.61 11.23 -13.96
N PRO A 109 0.58 10.87 -15.27
CA PRO A 109 -0.12 11.66 -16.29
C PRO A 109 -1.65 11.75 -16.12
N LEU A 110 -2.25 10.92 -15.27
CA LEU A 110 -3.69 10.95 -14.93
C LEU A 110 -3.97 11.67 -13.60
N SER A 111 -2.93 12.02 -12.85
CA SER A 111 -3.04 12.70 -11.56
C SER A 111 -3.07 14.21 -11.73
N SER A 112 -3.70 14.93 -10.80
CA SER A 112 -3.69 16.39 -10.79
C SER A 112 -2.26 16.94 -10.65
N PRO A 113 -1.95 18.16 -11.16
CA PRO A 113 -0.62 18.74 -11.01
C PRO A 113 -0.13 18.82 -9.55
N ARG A 114 -1.03 19.14 -8.61
CA ARG A 114 -0.74 19.16 -7.17
C ARG A 114 -0.39 17.76 -6.65
N ASP A 115 -1.15 16.74 -7.03
CA ASP A 115 -0.86 15.37 -6.63
C ASP A 115 0.47 14.89 -7.20
N GLN A 116 0.79 15.19 -8.46
CA GLN A 116 2.08 14.82 -9.04
C GLN A 116 3.25 15.35 -8.21
N VAL A 117 3.20 16.62 -7.79
CA VAL A 117 4.23 17.21 -6.91
C VAL A 117 4.37 16.41 -5.62
N THR A 118 3.27 16.15 -4.93
CA THR A 118 3.30 15.40 -3.67
C THR A 118 3.83 13.98 -3.84
N GLN A 119 3.44 13.26 -4.89
CA GLN A 119 3.91 11.89 -5.11
C GLN A 119 5.43 11.82 -5.25
N VAL A 120 6.02 12.84 -5.89
CA VAL A 120 7.48 12.97 -6.04
C VAL A 120 8.11 13.40 -4.72
N VAL A 121 7.59 14.42 -4.04
CA VAL A 121 8.11 14.91 -2.75
C VAL A 121 8.07 13.81 -1.69
N TRP A 122 6.95 13.09 -1.59
CA TRP A 122 6.79 11.97 -0.66
C TRP A 122 7.74 10.82 -1.01
N GLY A 123 7.88 10.49 -2.30
CA GLY A 123 8.83 9.47 -2.76
C GLY A 123 10.27 9.81 -2.39
N ILE A 124 10.67 11.08 -2.53
CA ILE A 124 12.00 11.57 -2.12
C ILE A 124 12.18 11.49 -0.60
N LYS A 125 11.23 12.02 0.18
CA LYS A 125 11.32 12.03 1.64
C LYS A 125 11.36 10.62 2.23
N ASP A 126 10.53 9.69 1.72
CA ASP A 126 10.57 8.29 2.14
C ASP A 126 11.92 7.65 1.83
N PHE A 127 12.44 7.89 0.62
CA PHE A 127 13.77 7.42 0.22
C PHE A 127 14.88 7.96 1.14
N GLU A 128 14.92 9.27 1.38
CA GLU A 128 15.92 9.91 2.24
C GLU A 128 15.86 9.41 3.68
N ARG A 129 14.65 9.23 4.22
CA ARG A 129 14.43 8.68 5.57
C ARG A 129 15.08 7.30 5.72
N ARG A 130 14.99 6.46 4.69
CA ARG A 130 15.43 5.06 4.74
C ARG A 130 16.89 4.88 4.32
N PHE A 131 17.26 5.37 3.14
CA PHE A 131 18.59 5.19 2.55
C PHE A 131 19.61 6.25 2.99
N ARG A 132 19.17 7.30 3.71
CA ARG A 132 20.03 8.37 4.27
C ARG A 132 20.87 9.09 3.21
N ARG A 133 20.31 9.22 2.00
CA ARG A 133 20.87 9.99 0.88
C ARG A 133 19.74 10.46 -0.04
N PHE A 134 20.01 11.48 -0.84
CA PHE A 134 19.11 11.93 -1.89
C PHE A 134 19.02 10.89 -3.04
N PRO A 135 17.84 10.62 -3.61
CA PRO A 135 17.70 9.74 -4.77
C PRO A 135 18.17 10.42 -6.06
N GLU A 136 19.05 9.77 -6.82
CA GLU A 136 19.52 10.30 -8.11
C GLU A 136 18.49 10.07 -9.23
N GLY A 137 17.75 8.98 -9.15
CA GLY A 137 16.71 8.62 -10.10
C GLY A 137 15.38 8.34 -9.44
N MET A 138 14.31 8.36 -10.23
CA MET A 138 12.97 7.97 -9.78
C MET A 138 12.27 7.09 -10.82
N TRP A 139 11.75 5.96 -10.37
CA TRP A 139 10.84 5.09 -11.13
C TRP A 139 9.43 5.69 -11.16
N LEU A 140 8.91 5.89 -12.36
CA LEU A 140 7.53 6.29 -12.59
C LEU A 140 6.65 5.03 -12.62
N PRO A 141 5.52 4.98 -11.88
CA PRO A 141 4.62 3.83 -11.91
C PRO A 141 4.20 3.51 -13.35
N GLU A 142 4.38 2.26 -13.75
CA GLU A 142 4.13 1.78 -15.12
C GLU A 142 4.95 2.49 -16.20
N THR A 143 6.06 3.14 -15.80
CA THR A 143 6.81 4.12 -16.60
C THR A 143 5.91 5.19 -17.25
N ALA A 144 4.75 5.46 -16.63
CA ALA A 144 3.75 6.34 -17.21
C ALA A 144 4.25 7.78 -17.19
N VAL A 145 4.34 8.40 -18.37
CA VAL A 145 5.08 9.66 -18.54
C VAL A 145 4.40 10.65 -19.48
N ASP A 146 4.52 11.92 -19.13
CA ASP A 146 4.28 13.10 -19.96
C ASP A 146 5.26 14.22 -19.54
N LEU A 147 5.31 15.32 -20.31
CA LEU A 147 6.21 16.43 -20.02
C LEU A 147 5.92 17.08 -18.66
N ALA A 148 4.65 17.13 -18.23
CA ALA A 148 4.28 17.65 -16.92
C ALA A 148 4.90 16.81 -15.79
N THR A 149 4.86 15.48 -15.91
CA THR A 149 5.49 14.55 -14.96
C THR A 149 7.00 14.77 -14.92
N LEU A 150 7.66 14.90 -16.09
CA LEU A 150 9.11 15.14 -16.15
C LEU A 150 9.50 16.51 -15.58
N GLU A 151 8.66 17.53 -15.74
CA GLU A 151 8.85 18.85 -15.12
C GLU A 151 8.84 18.78 -13.60
N VAL A 152 7.92 18.00 -13.01
CA VAL A 152 7.87 17.80 -11.56
C VAL A 152 9.15 17.11 -11.08
N LEU A 153 9.58 16.03 -11.73
CA LEU A 153 10.83 15.35 -11.38
C LEU A 153 12.05 16.29 -11.46
N ALA A 154 12.17 17.05 -12.55
CA ALA A 154 13.27 17.99 -12.75
C ALA A 154 13.25 19.15 -11.75
N ALA A 155 12.06 19.67 -11.40
CA ALA A 155 11.91 20.70 -10.39
C ALA A 155 12.38 20.22 -9.00
N GLN A 156 12.19 18.93 -8.71
CA GLN A 156 12.66 18.28 -7.49
C GLN A 156 14.07 17.69 -7.61
N ARG A 157 14.85 18.08 -8.63
CA ARG A 157 16.27 17.71 -8.81
C ARG A 157 16.55 16.20 -9.01
N ILE A 158 15.54 15.43 -9.40
CA ILE A 158 15.78 14.06 -9.89
C ILE A 158 16.59 14.15 -11.18
N ALA A 159 17.69 13.40 -11.27
CA ALA A 159 18.63 13.49 -12.39
C ALA A 159 18.17 12.64 -13.59
N PHE A 160 17.59 11.46 -13.34
CA PHE A 160 17.14 10.58 -14.40
C PHE A 160 15.87 9.78 -14.08
N THR A 161 15.22 9.28 -15.13
CA THR A 161 14.22 8.20 -15.06
C THR A 161 14.44 7.18 -16.18
N VAL A 162 13.72 6.06 -16.14
CA VAL A 162 13.86 4.94 -17.07
C VAL A 162 12.52 4.73 -17.80
N LEU A 163 12.57 4.62 -19.12
CA LEU A 163 11.38 4.48 -19.98
C LEU A 163 11.51 3.30 -20.95
N ALA A 164 10.38 2.89 -21.51
CA ALA A 164 10.32 1.92 -22.60
C ALA A 164 10.67 2.58 -23.95
N PRO A 165 11.33 1.86 -24.88
CA PRO A 165 11.75 2.44 -26.16
C PRO A 165 10.61 3.02 -27.00
N HIS A 166 9.40 2.45 -26.95
CA HIS A 166 8.26 2.98 -27.72
C HIS A 166 7.73 4.32 -27.20
N GLN A 167 8.15 4.74 -26.01
CA GLN A 167 7.78 6.04 -25.42
C GLN A 167 8.61 7.19 -26.00
N ALA A 168 9.67 6.89 -26.77
CA ALA A 168 10.41 7.91 -27.50
C ALA A 168 9.66 8.36 -28.77
N TRP A 169 9.69 9.67 -29.05
CA TRP A 169 9.05 10.26 -30.22
C TRP A 169 10.05 10.59 -31.33
N ARG A 170 11.07 11.38 -31.01
CA ARG A 170 12.12 11.79 -31.95
C ARG A 170 13.42 12.09 -31.20
N MET A 171 14.55 11.92 -31.87
CA MET A 171 15.89 12.17 -31.32
C MET A 171 16.76 13.00 -32.26
N ARG A 172 17.83 13.59 -31.72
CA ARG A 172 18.89 14.24 -32.50
C ARG A 172 20.24 14.08 -31.80
N GLY A 173 21.32 13.96 -32.56
CA GLY A 173 22.68 13.73 -32.04
C GLY A 173 23.30 14.92 -31.30
N GLY A 174 22.72 16.11 -31.44
CA GLY A 174 23.12 17.36 -30.78
C GLY A 174 22.25 18.54 -31.23
N PRO A 175 22.44 19.75 -30.65
CA PRO A 175 21.60 20.92 -30.94
C PRO A 175 21.48 21.30 -32.42
N GLU A 176 22.57 21.13 -33.18
CA GLU A 176 22.68 21.48 -34.60
C GLU A 176 22.26 20.36 -35.55
N THR A 177 21.95 19.17 -35.04
CA THR A 177 21.54 18.03 -35.86
C THR A 177 20.01 18.01 -36.06
N PRO A 178 19.51 17.59 -37.25
CA PRO A 178 18.08 17.52 -37.49
C PRO A 178 17.41 16.48 -36.58
N TRP A 179 16.17 16.76 -36.20
CA TRP A 179 15.33 15.78 -35.51
C TRP A 179 14.98 14.60 -36.43
N LEU A 180 15.13 13.39 -35.91
CA LEU A 180 14.77 12.15 -36.57
C LEU A 180 13.65 11.48 -35.77
N TYR A 181 12.53 11.18 -36.44
CA TYR A 181 11.42 10.45 -35.83
C TYR A 181 11.79 8.99 -35.57
N ILE A 182 11.39 8.49 -34.41
CA ILE A 182 11.65 7.12 -34.00
C ILE A 182 10.46 6.24 -34.38
N SER A 183 10.70 5.28 -35.27
CA SER A 183 9.73 4.27 -35.69
C SER A 183 9.88 3.02 -34.82
N ASP A 184 8.78 2.52 -34.26
CA ASP A 184 8.70 1.28 -33.48
C ASP A 184 9.70 1.15 -32.32
N GLY A 185 10.11 2.27 -31.71
CA GLY A 185 11.10 2.26 -30.62
C GLY A 185 12.50 1.82 -31.05
N LYS A 186 12.81 1.86 -32.36
CA LYS A 186 14.11 1.45 -32.91
C LYS A 186 15.10 2.61 -32.89
N PHE A 187 15.93 2.65 -31.87
CA PHE A 187 17.06 3.57 -31.71
C PHE A 187 18.07 2.96 -30.73
N ASP A 188 19.22 3.63 -30.53
CA ASP A 188 20.23 3.14 -29.59
C ASP A 188 19.78 3.34 -28.14
N THR A 189 19.24 2.30 -27.50
CA THR A 189 18.83 2.34 -26.09
C THR A 189 20.03 2.20 -25.12
N THR A 190 21.25 2.05 -25.64
CA THR A 190 22.44 1.77 -24.84
C THR A 190 23.21 3.02 -24.38
N VAL A 191 22.61 4.20 -24.61
CA VAL A 191 23.07 5.51 -24.13
C VAL A 191 21.90 6.30 -23.51
N PRO A 192 22.18 7.19 -22.54
CA PRO A 192 21.18 8.12 -22.03
C PRO A 192 20.95 9.27 -23.01
N TYR A 193 19.75 9.83 -22.96
CA TYR A 193 19.35 10.99 -23.76
C TYR A 193 18.90 12.14 -22.86
N ARG A 194 19.08 13.38 -23.35
CA ARG A 194 18.58 14.57 -22.67
C ARG A 194 17.21 14.97 -23.23
N CYS A 195 16.20 14.98 -22.38
CA CYS A 195 14.90 15.58 -22.69
C CYS A 195 14.87 17.04 -22.22
N ARG A 196 14.65 17.98 -23.14
CA ARG A 196 14.50 19.40 -22.80
C ARG A 196 13.04 19.70 -22.48
N LEU A 197 12.81 20.38 -21.37
CA LEU A 197 11.49 20.61 -20.83
C LEU A 197 11.03 22.06 -21.09
N PRO A 198 9.72 22.34 -21.14
CA PRO A 198 9.18 23.67 -21.41
C PRO A 198 9.72 24.80 -20.51
N SER A 199 10.04 24.49 -19.25
CA SER A 199 10.62 25.45 -18.29
C SER A 199 12.08 25.83 -18.57
N GLY A 200 12.72 25.18 -19.55
CA GLY A 200 14.16 25.29 -19.80
C GLY A 200 15.02 24.32 -18.97
N ARG A 201 14.42 23.59 -18.02
CA ARG A 201 15.08 22.45 -17.35
C ARG A 201 15.29 21.30 -18.34
N SER A 202 16.00 20.27 -17.89
CA SER A 202 16.14 19.03 -18.63
C SER A 202 16.08 17.83 -17.71
N MET A 203 15.65 16.69 -18.25
CA MET A 203 15.67 15.38 -17.61
C MET A 203 16.53 14.41 -18.42
N VAL A 204 17.31 13.55 -17.75
CA VAL A 204 18.00 12.45 -18.43
C VAL A 204 17.09 11.23 -18.50
N LEU A 205 16.98 10.65 -19.68
CA LEU A 205 16.16 9.46 -19.94
C LEU A 205 17.04 8.29 -20.33
N PHE A 206 16.96 7.22 -19.55
CA PHE A 206 17.44 5.90 -19.95
C PHE A 206 16.31 5.11 -20.59
N PHE A 207 16.65 4.26 -21.56
CA PHE A 207 15.69 3.34 -22.18
C PHE A 207 16.17 1.91 -21.97
N TYR A 208 15.29 1.03 -21.50
CA TYR A 208 15.66 -0.37 -21.28
C TYR A 208 15.64 -1.17 -22.59
N ASP A 209 16.37 -2.28 -22.61
CA ASP A 209 16.36 -3.27 -23.68
C ASP A 209 15.06 -4.08 -23.61
N ALA A 210 14.11 -3.73 -24.49
CA ALA A 210 12.78 -4.33 -24.50
C ALA A 210 12.80 -5.84 -24.81
N ALA A 211 13.76 -6.30 -25.61
CA ALA A 211 13.85 -7.72 -25.98
C ALA A 211 14.31 -8.56 -24.78
N VAL A 212 15.34 -8.11 -24.05
CA VAL A 212 15.81 -8.82 -22.85
C VAL A 212 14.78 -8.75 -21.73
N SER A 213 14.18 -7.57 -21.51
CA SER A 213 13.16 -7.37 -20.48
C SER A 213 11.93 -8.26 -20.71
N ARG A 214 11.45 -8.37 -21.95
CA ARG A 214 10.39 -9.31 -22.33
C ARG A 214 10.83 -10.77 -22.14
N GLY A 215 12.07 -11.10 -22.48
CA GLY A 215 12.63 -12.43 -22.28
C GLY A 215 12.59 -12.89 -20.82
N VAL A 216 12.94 -11.99 -19.89
CA VAL A 216 12.84 -12.20 -18.44
C VAL A 216 11.38 -12.36 -18.01
N ALA A 217 10.50 -11.45 -18.43
CA ALA A 217 9.12 -11.43 -17.94
C ALA A 217 8.26 -12.59 -18.45
N PHE A 218 8.41 -12.97 -19.73
CA PHE A 218 7.42 -13.83 -20.42
C PHE A 218 7.98 -15.01 -21.22
N GLU A 219 9.29 -15.07 -21.48
CA GLU A 219 9.87 -16.10 -22.38
C GLU A 219 10.77 -17.11 -21.65
N GLY A 220 10.72 -17.14 -20.31
CA GLY A 220 11.42 -18.13 -19.49
C GLY A 220 12.93 -17.97 -19.45
N LEU A 221 13.47 -16.78 -19.73
CA LEU A 221 14.91 -16.53 -19.70
C LEU A 221 15.53 -16.78 -18.31
N LEU A 222 14.74 -16.65 -17.25
CA LEU A 222 15.17 -16.95 -15.87
C LEU A 222 15.24 -18.44 -15.53
N ASN A 223 14.91 -19.34 -16.46
CA ASN A 223 15.09 -20.78 -16.26
C ASN A 223 16.56 -21.21 -16.30
N ASP A 224 17.45 -20.38 -16.88
CA ASP A 224 18.88 -20.66 -17.03
C ASP A 224 19.71 -19.38 -16.84
N GLY A 225 20.47 -19.33 -15.74
CA GLY A 225 21.32 -18.18 -15.42
C GLY A 225 22.48 -17.97 -16.41
N GLY A 226 23.01 -19.02 -17.04
CA GLY A 226 24.05 -18.93 -18.06
C GLY A 226 23.51 -18.36 -19.37
N ALA A 227 22.33 -18.81 -19.80
CA ALA A 227 21.64 -18.23 -20.94
C ALA A 227 21.29 -16.75 -20.70
N PHE A 228 20.89 -16.41 -19.47
CA PHE A 228 20.63 -15.03 -19.08
C PHE A 228 21.90 -14.17 -19.13
N ALA A 229 23.03 -14.65 -18.59
CA ALA A 229 24.32 -13.96 -18.67
C ALA A 229 24.76 -13.73 -20.12
N GLN A 230 24.66 -14.75 -20.99
CA GLN A 230 24.98 -14.63 -22.40
C GLN A 230 24.13 -13.57 -23.09
N ARG A 231 22.82 -13.52 -22.78
CA ARG A 231 21.91 -12.50 -23.31
C ARG A 231 22.29 -11.10 -22.84
N LEU A 232 22.66 -10.93 -21.57
CA LEU A 232 23.12 -9.65 -21.02
C LEU A 232 24.47 -9.20 -21.62
N ALA A 233 25.37 -10.14 -21.89
CA ALA A 233 26.69 -9.89 -22.48
C ALA A 233 26.68 -9.75 -24.01
N ALA A 234 25.53 -9.94 -24.67
CA ALA A 234 25.44 -9.86 -26.12
C ALA A 234 25.96 -8.51 -26.64
N PRO A 235 26.62 -8.45 -27.81
CA PRO A 235 27.16 -7.21 -28.34
C PRO A 235 26.13 -6.08 -28.39
N VAL A 236 26.61 -4.85 -28.16
CA VAL A 236 25.86 -3.60 -28.29
C VAL A 236 26.42 -2.81 -29.48
N PRO A 237 25.69 -1.83 -30.04
CA PRO A 237 26.21 -1.01 -31.14
C PRO A 237 27.60 -0.44 -30.84
N ASP A 238 28.50 -0.50 -31.84
CA ASP A 238 29.85 0.07 -31.72
C ASP A 238 29.79 1.59 -31.47
N GLY A 239 30.70 2.11 -30.64
CA GLY A 239 30.89 3.56 -30.51
C GLY A 239 31.16 4.12 -29.11
N GLY A 240 31.97 3.46 -28.29
CA GLY A 240 32.39 3.95 -26.97
C GLY A 240 31.90 3.07 -25.82
N ARG A 241 31.85 3.62 -24.60
CA ARG A 241 31.22 2.93 -23.46
C ARG A 241 29.70 3.01 -23.60
N ARG A 242 29.02 1.90 -23.33
CA ARG A 242 27.58 1.69 -23.49
C ARG A 242 27.02 0.98 -22.25
N VAL A 243 25.74 1.16 -21.99
CA VAL A 243 25.02 0.50 -20.89
C VAL A 243 23.78 -0.20 -21.42
N ARG A 244 23.64 -1.50 -21.15
CA ARG A 244 22.38 -2.21 -21.39
C ARG A 244 21.58 -2.19 -20.10
N ALA A 245 20.44 -1.51 -20.11
CA ALA A 245 19.47 -1.55 -19.02
C ALA A 245 18.41 -2.62 -19.29
N VAL A 246 17.97 -3.32 -18.25
CA VAL A 246 16.85 -4.27 -18.29
C VAL A 246 15.90 -3.87 -17.18
N ALA A 247 14.60 -3.78 -17.49
CA ALA A 247 13.59 -3.35 -16.53
C ALA A 247 12.43 -4.34 -16.51
N THR A 248 12.14 -4.89 -15.34
CA THR A 248 11.05 -5.83 -15.09
C THR A 248 10.52 -5.63 -13.67
N ASP A 249 9.31 -6.09 -13.40
CA ASP A 249 8.79 -6.18 -12.04
C ASP A 249 9.74 -7.03 -11.17
N GLY A 250 9.98 -6.59 -9.93
CA GLY A 250 10.90 -7.28 -9.02
C GLY A 250 10.42 -8.70 -8.71
N GLU A 251 9.11 -8.91 -8.71
CA GLU A 251 8.41 -10.17 -8.50
C GLU A 251 8.71 -11.21 -9.60
N SER A 252 9.30 -10.82 -10.72
CA SER A 252 9.85 -11.77 -11.70
C SER A 252 10.93 -12.68 -11.10
N TYR A 253 11.71 -12.20 -10.14
CA TYR A 253 12.87 -12.92 -9.59
C TYR A 253 12.48 -13.72 -8.34
N GLY A 254 11.71 -14.80 -8.55
CA GLY A 254 11.33 -15.77 -7.51
C GLY A 254 9.84 -16.04 -7.41
N HIS A 255 9.00 -15.00 -7.46
CA HIS A 255 7.54 -15.14 -7.29
C HIS A 255 6.84 -15.58 -8.58
N HIS A 256 6.97 -14.81 -9.67
CA HIS A 256 6.40 -15.19 -10.98
C HIS A 256 7.20 -16.30 -11.65
N HIS A 257 8.53 -16.29 -11.49
CA HIS A 257 9.43 -17.35 -11.96
C HIS A 257 10.15 -17.96 -10.77
N ARG A 258 9.73 -19.17 -10.37
CA ARG A 258 10.33 -19.89 -9.24
C ARG A 258 11.83 -20.05 -9.46
N PHE A 259 12.63 -19.69 -8.45
CA PHE A 259 14.10 -19.68 -8.49
C PHE A 259 14.73 -18.65 -9.46
N GLY A 260 13.94 -17.71 -9.98
CA GLY A 260 14.46 -16.65 -10.86
C GLY A 260 15.52 -15.77 -10.21
N GLU A 261 15.50 -15.62 -8.88
CA GLU A 261 16.56 -14.95 -8.12
C GLU A 261 17.91 -15.69 -8.21
N MET A 262 17.89 -17.02 -8.29
CA MET A 262 19.09 -17.84 -8.40
C MET A 262 19.70 -17.70 -9.81
N ALA A 263 18.85 -17.71 -10.84
CA ALA A 263 19.28 -17.44 -12.21
C ALA A 263 19.89 -16.03 -12.35
N LEU A 264 19.26 -15.02 -11.73
CA LEU A 264 19.82 -13.66 -11.66
C LEU A 264 21.17 -13.65 -10.94
N ALA A 265 21.25 -14.24 -9.74
CA ALA A 265 22.49 -14.26 -8.95
C ALA A 265 23.63 -14.97 -9.69
N PHE A 266 23.35 -16.10 -10.33
CA PHE A 266 24.30 -16.82 -11.16
C PHE A 266 24.76 -15.97 -12.35
N ALA A 267 23.81 -15.37 -13.07
CA ALA A 267 24.13 -14.55 -14.24
C ALA A 267 25.04 -13.37 -13.87
N LEU A 268 24.68 -12.62 -12.82
CA LEU A 268 25.48 -11.50 -12.33
C LEU A 268 26.86 -11.96 -11.85
N GLN A 269 26.96 -13.13 -11.25
CA GLN A 269 28.25 -13.67 -10.81
C GLN A 269 29.14 -14.01 -12.00
N GLN A 270 28.59 -14.69 -13.02
CA GLN A 270 29.32 -15.02 -14.23
C GLN A 270 29.81 -13.76 -14.97
N LEU A 271 28.98 -12.71 -15.03
CA LEU A 271 29.37 -11.44 -15.64
C LEU A 271 30.44 -10.70 -14.83
N ALA A 272 30.42 -10.81 -13.50
CA ALA A 272 31.41 -10.19 -12.63
C ALA A 272 32.78 -10.89 -12.67
N ASP A 273 32.81 -12.19 -12.97
CA ASP A 273 34.05 -12.98 -13.08
C ASP A 273 34.70 -12.89 -14.47
N GLY A 274 33.98 -12.37 -15.47
CA GLY A 274 34.50 -12.15 -16.82
C GLY A 274 35.01 -10.72 -17.06
N ASP A 275 35.75 -10.53 -18.15
CA ASP A 275 36.34 -9.23 -18.54
C ASP A 275 35.57 -8.51 -19.68
N THR A 276 34.49 -9.12 -20.19
CA THR A 276 33.79 -8.62 -21.39
C THR A 276 32.81 -7.50 -21.11
N VAL A 277 32.18 -7.49 -19.93
CA VAL A 277 31.26 -6.46 -19.48
C VAL A 277 31.53 -6.08 -18.04
N ARG A 278 31.05 -4.91 -17.62
CA ARG A 278 31.15 -4.44 -16.24
C ARG A 278 29.77 -4.17 -15.68
N LEU A 279 29.47 -4.71 -14.50
CA LEU A 279 28.28 -4.35 -13.74
C LEU A 279 28.41 -2.91 -13.22
N THR A 280 27.37 -2.10 -13.44
CA THR A 280 27.28 -0.71 -13.00
C THR A 280 25.82 -0.35 -12.74
N ASN A 281 25.58 0.77 -12.07
CA ASN A 281 24.26 1.39 -11.96
C ASN A 281 24.15 2.67 -12.81
N PHE A 282 22.93 3.18 -12.92
CA PHE A 282 22.60 4.36 -13.73
C PHE A 282 23.35 5.62 -13.29
N GLY A 283 23.44 5.88 -11.98
CA GLY A 283 24.12 7.06 -11.44
C GLY A 283 25.62 7.08 -11.77
N ALA A 284 26.31 5.96 -11.51
CA ALA A 284 27.73 5.84 -11.82
C ALA A 284 28.01 5.91 -13.33
N TYR A 285 27.15 5.30 -14.15
CA TYR A 285 27.28 5.43 -15.60
C TYR A 285 27.11 6.88 -16.05
N LEU A 286 26.06 7.56 -15.56
CA LEU A 286 25.73 8.92 -15.93
C LEU A 286 26.83 9.92 -15.55
N ALA A 287 27.47 9.73 -14.39
CA ALA A 287 28.58 10.55 -13.94
C ALA A 287 29.80 10.49 -14.88
N MET A 288 30.03 9.34 -15.52
CA MET A 288 31.14 9.14 -16.46
C MET A 288 30.75 9.46 -17.91
N HIS A 289 29.47 9.32 -18.25
CA HIS A 289 28.98 9.34 -19.62
C HIS A 289 27.68 10.16 -19.72
N PRO A 290 27.76 11.50 -19.60
CA PRO A 290 26.61 12.38 -19.74
C PRO A 290 25.99 12.33 -21.14
N PRO A 291 24.68 12.57 -21.28
CA PRO A 291 23.99 12.49 -22.57
C PRO A 291 24.49 13.56 -23.55
N THR A 292 24.88 13.12 -24.75
CA THR A 292 25.29 14.01 -25.84
C THR A 292 24.14 14.28 -26.83
N ALA A 293 23.16 13.38 -26.89
CA ALA A 293 22.00 13.46 -27.75
C ALA A 293 20.76 13.99 -26.99
N ASP A 294 19.87 14.66 -27.73
CA ASP A 294 18.57 15.10 -27.21
C ASP A 294 17.46 14.15 -27.70
N ILE A 295 16.42 13.98 -26.88
CA ILE A 295 15.24 13.19 -27.21
C ILE A 295 13.97 13.89 -26.76
N GLU A 296 12.87 13.63 -27.47
CA GLU A 296 11.52 13.99 -27.04
C GLU A 296 10.68 12.72 -26.88
N ILE A 297 9.75 12.75 -25.93
CA ILE A 297 8.88 11.62 -25.60
C ILE A 297 7.51 11.75 -26.29
N ARG A 298 6.82 10.63 -26.40
CA ARG A 298 5.38 10.59 -26.69
C ARG A 298 4.63 10.84 -25.38
N GLU A 299 3.75 11.82 -25.39
CA GLU A 299 2.96 12.20 -24.21
C GLU A 299 1.98 11.11 -23.79
N ARG A 300 1.74 11.00 -22.47
CA ARG A 300 0.76 10.11 -21.87
C ARG A 300 0.92 8.66 -22.30
N THR A 301 2.17 8.19 -22.33
CA THR A 301 2.52 6.80 -22.62
C THR A 301 2.88 6.02 -21.36
N SER A 302 2.86 4.68 -21.43
CA SER A 302 3.32 3.76 -20.38
C SER A 302 4.01 2.55 -21.01
N TRP A 303 4.69 1.72 -20.23
CA TRP A 303 5.36 0.52 -20.73
C TRP A 303 4.42 -0.66 -21.01
N SER A 304 3.29 -0.74 -20.30
CA SER A 304 2.43 -1.93 -20.19
C SER A 304 1.09 -1.77 -20.92
N CYS A 305 0.89 -0.63 -21.59
CA CYS A 305 -0.26 -0.40 -22.46
C CYS A 305 0.16 0.23 -23.81
N PRO A 306 -0.11 -0.44 -24.96
CA PRO A 306 0.21 0.12 -26.27
C PRO A 306 -0.64 1.35 -26.63
N HIS A 307 -1.73 1.59 -25.90
CA HIS A 307 -2.63 2.73 -26.06
C HIS A 307 -2.29 3.89 -25.10
N GLY A 308 -1.05 3.93 -24.59
CA GLY A 308 -0.58 4.99 -23.70
C GLY A 308 -0.96 4.74 -22.24
N VAL A 309 -1.75 5.63 -21.64
CA VAL A 309 -2.29 5.47 -20.26
C VAL A 309 -3.74 4.98 -20.23
N GLU A 310 -4.30 4.62 -21.38
CA GLU A 310 -5.72 4.30 -21.49
C GLU A 310 -6.12 3.02 -20.73
N ARG A 311 -5.18 2.11 -20.40
CA ARG A 311 -5.45 0.98 -19.48
C ARG A 311 -6.03 1.46 -18.14
N TRP A 312 -5.65 2.63 -17.64
CA TRP A 312 -6.10 3.15 -16.35
C TRP A 312 -7.18 4.22 -16.46
N ARG A 313 -7.70 4.46 -17.67
CA ARG A 313 -8.65 5.53 -17.96
C ARG A 313 -9.89 5.05 -18.73
N ALA A 314 -9.75 4.12 -19.66
CA ALA A 314 -10.84 3.72 -20.56
C ALA A 314 -10.77 2.23 -20.95
N ASP A 315 -11.79 1.78 -21.68
CA ASP A 315 -11.79 0.46 -22.31
C ASP A 315 -10.96 0.48 -23.61
N CYS A 316 -9.63 0.37 -23.45
CA CYS A 316 -8.72 0.23 -24.58
C CYS A 316 -8.49 -1.25 -24.98
N GLY A 317 -9.33 -2.18 -24.51
CA GLY A 317 -9.21 -3.62 -24.77
C GLY A 317 -8.07 -4.35 -24.03
N CYS A 318 -7.17 -3.62 -23.35
CA CYS A 318 -6.08 -4.23 -22.57
C CYS A 318 -6.60 -4.94 -21.32
N ASN A 319 -6.33 -6.25 -21.22
CA ASN A 319 -6.74 -7.14 -20.13
C ASN A 319 -5.62 -8.14 -19.79
N THR A 320 -5.78 -8.90 -18.70
CA THR A 320 -4.85 -9.92 -18.20
C THR A 320 -5.24 -11.34 -18.59
N GLY A 321 -6.18 -11.49 -19.53
CA GLY A 321 -6.57 -12.77 -20.12
C GLY A 321 -7.60 -13.57 -19.32
N ARG A 322 -8.20 -13.01 -18.25
CA ARG A 322 -9.26 -13.69 -17.48
C ARG A 322 -10.67 -13.49 -18.06
N GLY A 323 -10.78 -12.78 -19.20
CA GLY A 323 -12.04 -12.46 -19.86
C GLY A 323 -12.74 -11.23 -19.26
N GLY A 324 -13.95 -10.92 -19.73
CA GLY A 324 -14.69 -9.71 -19.35
C GLY A 324 -14.39 -8.50 -20.24
N HIS A 325 -15.09 -7.40 -19.98
CA HIS A 325 -14.91 -6.11 -20.65
C HIS A 325 -14.39 -5.04 -19.70
N GLN A 326 -13.72 -4.00 -20.23
CA GLN A 326 -13.10 -2.97 -19.39
C GLN A 326 -13.89 -1.66 -19.38
N ARG A 327 -15.16 -1.70 -19.82
CA ARG A 327 -16.09 -0.56 -19.87
C ARG A 327 -16.28 0.15 -18.52
N TRP A 328 -16.02 -0.53 -17.40
CA TRP A 328 -16.08 0.04 -16.05
C TRP A 328 -14.99 1.07 -15.75
N ARG A 329 -13.86 1.03 -16.45
CA ARG A 329 -12.68 1.83 -16.11
C ARG A 329 -12.91 3.34 -16.21
N ALA A 330 -13.60 3.79 -17.26
CA ALA A 330 -13.91 5.21 -17.47
C ALA A 330 -14.89 5.75 -16.43
N PRO A 331 -16.09 5.14 -16.23
CA PRO A 331 -17.01 5.58 -15.19
C PRO A 331 -16.40 5.54 -13.78
N LEU A 332 -15.59 4.51 -13.47
CA LEU A 332 -14.86 4.45 -12.20
C LEU A 332 -13.86 5.61 -12.06
N ARG A 333 -13.08 5.89 -13.11
CA ARG A 333 -12.13 7.01 -13.11
C ARG A 333 -12.85 8.34 -12.93
N ASP A 334 -14.00 8.53 -13.57
CA ASP A 334 -14.81 9.74 -13.43
C ASP A 334 -15.35 9.90 -12.00
N ALA A 335 -15.84 8.81 -11.39
CA ALA A 335 -16.31 8.82 -9.99
C ALA A 335 -15.18 9.16 -8.99
N ILE A 336 -14.00 8.54 -9.15
CA ILE A 336 -12.83 8.80 -8.31
C ILE A 336 -12.31 10.22 -8.51
N THR A 337 -12.29 10.72 -9.75
CA THR A 337 -11.85 12.08 -10.08
C THR A 337 -12.78 13.12 -9.46
N TRP A 338 -14.10 12.91 -9.58
CA TRP A 338 -15.09 13.77 -8.94
C TRP A 338 -14.92 13.79 -7.42
N LEU A 339 -14.78 12.63 -6.78
CA LEU A 339 -14.58 12.57 -5.33
C LEU A 339 -13.29 13.30 -4.93
N LYS A 340 -12.19 13.11 -5.66
CA LYS A 340 -10.93 13.80 -5.39
C LYS A 340 -11.09 15.33 -5.46
N GLN A 341 -11.85 15.84 -6.43
CA GLN A 341 -12.12 17.28 -6.56
C GLN A 341 -12.90 17.83 -5.35
N GLU A 342 -13.91 17.10 -4.86
CA GLU A 342 -14.64 17.50 -3.65
C GLU A 342 -13.75 17.47 -2.41
N LEU A 343 -12.90 16.45 -2.27
CA LEU A 343 -11.95 16.34 -1.16
C LEU A 343 -10.90 17.47 -1.18
N ASP A 344 -10.44 17.87 -2.36
CA ASP A 344 -9.50 19.00 -2.53
C ASP A 344 -10.15 20.33 -2.18
N ARG A 345 -11.43 20.52 -2.57
CA ARG A 345 -12.21 21.71 -2.20
C ARG A 345 -12.39 21.80 -0.69
N LEU A 346 -12.78 20.71 -0.03
CA LEU A 346 -12.94 20.66 1.42
C LEU A 346 -11.61 20.90 2.14
N TYR A 347 -10.53 20.30 1.64
CA TYR A 347 -9.20 20.53 2.18
C TYR A 347 -8.81 22.01 2.12
N GLU A 348 -8.88 22.63 0.95
CA GLU A 348 -8.51 24.04 0.77
C GLU A 348 -9.35 24.96 1.65
N GLN A 349 -10.67 24.71 1.74
CA GLN A 349 -11.59 25.52 2.54
C GLN A 349 -11.31 25.44 4.05
N HIS A 350 -11.08 24.23 4.58
CA HIS A 350 -10.97 24.03 6.03
C HIS A 350 -9.54 24.06 6.56
N ALA A 351 -8.55 23.87 5.69
CA ALA A 351 -7.13 23.91 6.06
C ALA A 351 -6.56 25.34 6.08
N ALA A 352 -7.18 26.30 5.37
CA ALA A 352 -6.70 27.69 5.27
C ALA A 352 -6.56 28.41 6.62
N GLY A 353 -7.36 28.05 7.63
CA GLY A 353 -7.24 28.59 8.99
C GLY A 353 -6.29 27.81 9.91
N LEU A 354 -5.77 26.67 9.46
CA LEU A 354 -4.98 25.73 10.26
C LEU A 354 -3.51 25.70 9.85
N PHE A 355 -3.19 26.03 8.59
CA PHE A 355 -1.83 26.06 8.07
C PHE A 355 -1.51 27.41 7.41
N ILE A 356 -0.23 27.78 7.43
CA ILE A 356 0.33 28.93 6.71
C ILE A 356 0.09 28.78 5.21
N ASP A 357 0.41 27.60 4.68
CA ASP A 357 0.07 27.16 3.33
C ASP A 357 -0.40 25.70 3.42
N PRO A 358 -1.70 25.43 3.18
CA PRO A 358 -2.24 24.08 3.21
C PRO A 358 -1.53 23.13 2.25
N TRP A 359 -1.23 23.55 1.03
CA TRP A 359 -0.66 22.66 0.01
C TRP A 359 0.79 22.30 0.32
N VAL A 360 1.58 23.24 0.86
CA VAL A 360 2.91 22.93 1.39
C VAL A 360 2.84 22.00 2.60
N ALA A 361 1.91 22.23 3.54
CA ALA A 361 1.72 21.34 4.68
C ALA A 361 1.35 19.92 4.22
N ARG A 362 0.49 19.79 3.20
CA ARG A 362 0.14 18.52 2.56
C ARG A 362 1.36 17.83 1.96
N ASP A 363 2.18 18.55 1.19
CA ASP A 363 3.39 18.00 0.57
C ASP A 363 4.39 17.49 1.61
N GLU A 364 4.46 18.13 2.77
CA GLU A 364 5.35 17.71 3.85
C GLU A 364 4.78 16.64 4.79
N SER A 365 3.47 16.36 4.71
CA SER A 365 2.77 15.51 5.69
C SER A 365 3.10 14.02 5.66
N VAL A 366 3.93 13.55 4.71
CA VAL A 366 4.55 12.22 4.79
C VAL A 366 5.34 12.02 6.10
N ASP A 367 5.82 13.12 6.70
CA ASP A 367 6.48 13.14 8.01
C ASP A 367 5.54 12.69 9.15
N LEU A 368 4.23 12.66 8.92
CA LEU A 368 3.22 12.18 9.86
C LEU A 368 2.87 10.71 9.67
N ILE A 369 3.47 10.02 8.69
CA ILE A 369 3.33 8.57 8.50
C ILE A 369 4.41 7.89 9.33
N ASP A 370 3.99 7.18 10.37
CA ASP A 370 4.87 6.58 11.39
C ASP A 370 5.84 7.61 12.00
N PRO A 371 5.32 8.69 12.61
CA PRO A 371 6.16 9.77 13.08
C PRO A 371 7.06 9.29 14.23
N GLU A 372 8.31 9.74 14.23
CA GLU A 372 9.16 9.61 15.41
C GLU A 372 8.63 10.50 16.56
N PRO A 373 8.93 10.16 17.83
CA PRO A 373 8.50 11.00 18.96
C PRO A 373 8.88 12.47 18.78
N GLY A 374 7.88 13.37 18.91
CA GLY A 374 8.05 14.81 18.74
C GLY A 374 7.96 15.31 17.28
N GLN A 375 8.00 14.44 16.28
CA GLN A 375 7.91 14.84 14.86
C GLN A 375 6.55 15.49 14.53
N THR A 376 5.46 15.00 15.12
CA THR A 376 4.13 15.60 14.95
C THR A 376 4.08 17.03 15.49
N ASP A 377 4.65 17.29 16.66
CA ASP A 377 4.68 18.63 17.24
C ASP A 377 5.57 19.57 16.43
N ALA A 378 6.73 19.09 15.96
CA ALA A 378 7.62 19.83 15.07
C ALA A 378 6.94 20.18 13.74
N PHE A 379 6.16 19.26 13.17
CA PHE A 379 5.38 19.50 11.97
C PHE A 379 4.34 20.61 12.19
N VAL A 380 3.54 20.51 13.26
CA VAL A 380 2.53 21.54 13.58
C VAL A 380 3.19 22.90 13.81
N ALA A 381 4.30 22.96 14.54
CA ALA A 381 5.01 24.22 14.79
C ALA A 381 5.57 24.87 13.51
N ARG A 382 5.94 24.08 12.50
CA ARG A 382 6.46 24.57 11.21
C ARG A 382 5.36 25.10 10.30
N HIS A 383 4.22 24.43 10.27
CA HIS A 383 3.17 24.69 9.27
C HIS A 383 1.98 25.47 9.81
N ALA A 384 1.74 25.52 11.12
CA ALA A 384 0.64 26.30 11.66
C ALA A 384 1.02 27.78 11.81
N PRO A 385 0.11 28.73 11.55
CA PRO A 385 0.39 30.17 11.71
C PRO A 385 0.57 30.56 13.18
N GLN A 386 0.05 29.75 14.10
CA GLN A 386 0.14 29.91 15.55
C GLN A 386 -0.09 28.56 16.25
N ALA A 387 0.11 28.51 17.56
CA ALA A 387 -0.19 27.31 18.34
C ALA A 387 -1.68 26.94 18.23
N LEU A 388 -1.95 25.73 17.69
CA LEU A 388 -3.30 25.22 17.52
C LEU A 388 -3.84 24.61 18.83
N ALA A 389 -5.12 24.83 19.11
CA ALA A 389 -5.86 24.13 20.15
C ALA A 389 -6.03 22.64 19.82
N ALA A 390 -6.42 21.81 20.80
CA ALA A 390 -6.47 20.35 20.64
C ALA A 390 -7.44 19.91 19.53
N ASP A 391 -8.62 20.52 19.44
CA ASP A 391 -9.61 20.31 18.39
C ASP A 391 -9.10 20.73 17.00
N GLN A 392 -8.42 21.89 16.93
CA GLN A 392 -7.80 22.37 15.69
C GLN A 392 -6.68 21.45 15.21
N ARG A 393 -5.86 20.89 16.12
CA ARG A 393 -4.83 19.89 15.77
C ARG A 393 -5.44 18.61 15.22
N ARG A 394 -6.55 18.14 15.81
CA ARG A 394 -7.30 16.97 15.28
C ARG A 394 -7.87 17.26 13.90
N ALA A 395 -8.50 18.42 13.71
CA ALA A 395 -9.01 18.84 12.40
C ALA A 395 -7.90 18.90 11.35
N ALA A 396 -6.76 19.50 11.68
CA ALA A 396 -5.59 19.61 10.81
C ALA A 396 -5.08 18.23 10.36
N ARG A 397 -4.92 17.29 11.30
CA ARG A 397 -4.46 15.92 11.02
C ARG A 397 -5.49 15.12 10.22
N ARG A 398 -6.77 15.24 10.55
CA ARG A 398 -7.86 14.59 9.79
C ARG A 398 -7.91 15.07 8.35
N LEU A 399 -7.71 16.36 8.09
CA LEU A 399 -7.66 16.93 6.73
C LEU A 399 -6.43 16.43 5.93
N LEU A 400 -5.27 16.27 6.58
CA LEU A 400 -4.09 15.69 5.94
C LEU A 400 -4.28 14.19 5.63
N GLU A 401 -4.86 13.44 6.55
CA GLU A 401 -5.21 12.03 6.32
C GLU A 401 -6.28 11.89 5.21
N LEU A 402 -7.25 12.80 5.14
CA LEU A 402 -8.22 12.88 4.04
C LEU A 402 -7.51 13.03 2.68
N GLN A 403 -6.51 13.91 2.60
CA GLN A 403 -5.70 14.09 1.38
C GLN A 403 -4.85 12.87 1.05
N ARG A 404 -4.31 12.17 2.06
CA ARG A 404 -3.60 10.89 1.87
C ARG A 404 -4.53 9.82 1.26
N GLN A 405 -5.72 9.65 1.83
CA GLN A 405 -6.70 8.67 1.34
C GLN A 405 -7.20 9.01 -0.07
N GLY A 406 -7.39 10.31 -0.37
CA GLY A 406 -7.72 10.78 -1.71
C GLY A 406 -6.63 10.54 -2.76
N MET A 407 -5.36 10.39 -2.36
CA MET A 407 -4.29 9.92 -3.25
C MET A 407 -4.26 8.40 -3.39
N LEU A 408 -4.43 7.67 -2.28
CA LEU A 408 -4.38 6.21 -2.27
C LEU A 408 -5.49 5.58 -3.13
N MET A 409 -6.67 6.20 -3.20
CA MET A 409 -7.75 5.74 -4.09
C MET A 409 -7.45 5.91 -5.59
N GLN A 410 -6.34 6.57 -5.96
CA GLN A 410 -5.92 6.75 -7.35
C GLN A 410 -4.81 5.78 -7.79
N SER A 411 -4.40 4.86 -6.91
CA SER A 411 -3.33 3.89 -7.19
C SER A 411 -3.62 3.05 -8.43
N SER A 412 -2.60 2.74 -9.23
CA SER A 412 -2.78 2.14 -10.57
C SER A 412 -3.43 0.76 -10.55
N ASP A 413 -3.17 -0.04 -9.51
CA ASP A 413 -3.53 -1.45 -9.49
C ASP A 413 -5.06 -1.64 -9.56
N GLY A 414 -5.83 -0.67 -9.06
CA GLY A 414 -7.29 -0.66 -9.10
C GLY A 414 -7.91 -0.49 -10.50
N TRP A 415 -7.10 -0.30 -11.55
CA TRP A 415 -7.56 -0.37 -12.95
C TRP A 415 -6.83 -1.42 -13.79
N PHE A 416 -5.77 -2.05 -13.28
CA PHE A 416 -4.86 -2.85 -14.10
C PHE A 416 -5.51 -4.15 -14.60
N PHE A 417 -6.27 -4.80 -13.71
CA PHE A 417 -6.88 -6.12 -13.91
C PHE A 417 -8.25 -6.05 -14.61
N ASP A 418 -8.90 -7.21 -14.69
CA ASP A 418 -9.99 -7.46 -15.63
C ASP A 418 -11.37 -7.06 -15.10
N ASP A 419 -11.58 -7.05 -13.78
CA ASP A 419 -12.90 -6.86 -13.20
C ASP A 419 -12.94 -5.82 -12.07
N ILE A 420 -14.04 -5.07 -12.02
CA ILE A 420 -14.30 -4.04 -11.00
C ILE A 420 -14.49 -4.63 -9.58
N SER A 421 -14.89 -5.90 -9.46
CA SER A 421 -14.96 -6.62 -8.18
C SER A 421 -13.63 -7.24 -7.75
N GLY A 422 -12.57 -7.07 -8.55
CA GLY A 422 -11.21 -7.51 -8.21
C GLY A 422 -10.70 -6.85 -6.92
N PRO A 423 -9.86 -7.55 -6.14
CA PRO A 423 -9.40 -7.06 -4.83
C PRO A 423 -8.66 -5.71 -4.91
N GLU A 424 -7.94 -5.45 -6.00
CA GLU A 424 -7.24 -4.18 -6.21
C GLU A 424 -8.21 -3.01 -6.41
N THR A 425 -9.30 -3.23 -7.16
CA THR A 425 -10.34 -2.23 -7.36
C THR A 425 -11.13 -1.98 -6.07
N VAL A 426 -11.44 -3.04 -5.33
CA VAL A 426 -12.08 -2.95 -4.01
C VAL A 426 -11.20 -2.19 -3.01
N GLN A 427 -9.88 -2.35 -3.09
CA GLN A 427 -8.92 -1.62 -2.25
C GLN A 427 -8.97 -0.10 -2.50
N ILE A 428 -8.95 0.34 -3.76
CA ILE A 428 -9.05 1.79 -4.05
C ILE A 428 -10.41 2.37 -3.66
N LEU A 429 -11.49 1.61 -3.79
CA LEU A 429 -12.82 2.01 -3.33
C LEU A 429 -12.91 2.05 -1.80
N SER A 430 -12.16 1.21 -1.10
CA SER A 430 -12.03 1.26 0.36
C SER A 430 -11.32 2.54 0.82
N HIS A 431 -10.27 2.96 0.10
CA HIS A 431 -9.64 4.27 0.33
C HIS A 431 -10.61 5.43 0.05
N ALA A 432 -11.44 5.34 -1.00
CA ALA A 432 -12.49 6.33 -1.27
C ALA A 432 -13.52 6.41 -0.13
N ALA A 433 -13.99 5.26 0.35
CA ALA A 433 -14.91 5.18 1.49
C ALA A 433 -14.29 5.77 2.78
N ARG A 434 -13.00 5.53 3.02
CA ARG A 434 -12.29 6.15 4.14
C ARG A 434 -12.15 7.66 3.99
N ALA A 435 -11.88 8.16 2.78
CA ALA A 435 -11.81 9.59 2.53
C ALA A 435 -13.17 10.28 2.76
N ILE A 436 -14.27 9.65 2.36
CA ILE A 436 -15.64 10.10 2.65
C ILE A 436 -15.91 10.13 4.16
N ASP A 437 -15.54 9.07 4.88
CA ASP A 437 -15.66 8.99 6.34
C ASP A 437 -14.88 10.09 7.08
N LEU A 438 -13.68 10.42 6.58
CA LEU A 438 -12.88 11.51 7.09
C LEU A 438 -13.51 12.89 6.81
N ALA A 439 -14.24 13.03 5.70
CA ALA A 439 -14.88 14.28 5.28
C ALA A 439 -16.17 14.61 6.05
N ARG A 440 -16.83 13.60 6.67
CA ARG A 440 -18.15 13.75 7.34
C ARG A 440 -18.31 14.95 8.27
N PRO A 441 -17.32 15.37 9.09
CA PRO A 441 -17.47 16.55 9.94
C PRO A 441 -17.70 17.87 9.19
N TRP A 442 -17.36 17.91 7.90
CA TRP A 442 -17.52 19.08 7.03
C TRP A 442 -18.57 18.89 5.94
N GLU A 443 -18.73 17.67 5.45
CA GLU A 443 -19.71 17.32 4.41
C GLU A 443 -20.14 15.85 4.55
N ASP A 444 -21.34 15.61 5.07
CA ASP A 444 -21.88 14.26 5.27
C ASP A 444 -22.61 13.71 4.01
N GLY A 445 -22.79 14.56 2.98
CA GLY A 445 -23.54 14.23 1.77
C GLY A 445 -22.75 13.57 0.64
N LEU A 446 -21.45 13.27 0.80
CA LEU A 446 -20.60 12.79 -0.31
C LEU A 446 -20.88 11.34 -0.75
N GLU A 447 -21.31 10.48 0.17
CA GLU A 447 -21.39 9.04 -0.10
C GLU A 447 -22.46 8.69 -1.16
N ALA A 448 -23.67 9.24 -1.03
CA ALA A 448 -24.75 8.98 -1.97
C ALA A 448 -24.42 9.36 -3.44
N PRO A 449 -23.95 10.59 -3.74
CA PRO A 449 -23.56 10.97 -5.10
C PRO A 449 -22.31 10.23 -5.60
N PHE A 450 -21.44 9.75 -4.72
CA PHE A 450 -20.33 8.87 -5.10
C PHE A 450 -20.84 7.51 -5.59
N VAL A 451 -21.66 6.84 -4.77
CA VAL A 451 -22.24 5.52 -5.11
C VAL A 451 -23.13 5.61 -6.35
N ASP A 452 -23.89 6.69 -6.52
CA ASP A 452 -24.69 6.90 -7.74
C ASP A 452 -23.84 6.94 -9.00
N ARG A 453 -22.67 7.61 -8.97
CA ARG A 453 -21.72 7.60 -10.10
C ARG A 453 -21.15 6.21 -10.38
N LEU A 454 -20.90 5.42 -9.34
CA LEU A 454 -20.39 4.05 -9.49
C LEU A 454 -21.38 3.11 -10.21
N ARG A 455 -22.69 3.40 -10.21
CA ARG A 455 -23.68 2.63 -11.00
C ARG A 455 -23.39 2.65 -12.49
N ALA A 456 -22.72 3.69 -12.99
CA ALA A 456 -22.35 3.78 -14.39
C ALA A 456 -21.18 2.87 -14.77
N ALA A 457 -20.50 2.24 -13.81
CA ALA A 457 -19.38 1.33 -14.05
C ALA A 457 -19.87 -0.14 -14.11
N PRO A 458 -20.14 -0.70 -15.30
CA PRO A 458 -20.72 -2.04 -15.42
C PRO A 458 -19.72 -3.13 -14.99
N GLY A 459 -20.13 -4.05 -14.11
CA GLY A 459 -19.32 -5.21 -13.75
C GLY A 459 -19.46 -6.38 -14.73
N ASN A 460 -18.63 -7.41 -14.57
CA ASN A 460 -18.66 -8.58 -15.46
C ASN A 460 -19.43 -9.78 -14.89
N THR A 461 -19.98 -9.71 -13.68
CA THR A 461 -20.67 -10.84 -13.02
C THR A 461 -22.07 -10.46 -12.53
N PRO A 462 -23.00 -11.44 -12.42
CA PRO A 462 -24.33 -11.19 -11.87
C PRO A 462 -24.34 -10.72 -10.40
N ASP A 463 -23.36 -11.17 -9.60
CA ASP A 463 -23.24 -10.82 -8.18
C ASP A 463 -22.66 -9.41 -7.96
N ALA A 464 -21.93 -8.90 -8.96
CA ALA A 464 -21.38 -7.55 -9.01
C ALA A 464 -21.75 -6.88 -10.35
N PRO A 465 -23.04 -6.54 -10.57
CA PRO A 465 -23.52 -6.03 -11.86
C PRO A 465 -22.97 -4.64 -12.19
N ASP A 466 -22.61 -3.85 -11.18
CA ASP A 466 -22.02 -2.53 -11.35
C ASP A 466 -21.11 -2.15 -10.14
N GLY A 467 -20.45 -1.00 -10.24
CA GLY A 467 -19.56 -0.48 -9.21
C GLY A 467 -20.29 -0.12 -7.90
N ALA A 468 -21.59 0.19 -7.93
CA ALA A 468 -22.36 0.46 -6.72
C ALA A 468 -22.62 -0.84 -5.96
N ALA A 469 -22.93 -1.94 -6.65
CA ALA A 469 -23.04 -3.27 -6.05
C ALA A 469 -21.71 -3.74 -5.45
N VAL A 470 -20.58 -3.48 -6.15
CA VAL A 470 -19.23 -3.72 -5.59
C VAL A 470 -19.02 -2.93 -4.30
N TYR A 471 -19.36 -1.64 -4.30
CA TYR A 471 -19.22 -0.80 -3.11
C TYR A 471 -20.05 -1.32 -1.94
N GLU A 472 -21.32 -1.65 -2.17
CA GLU A 472 -22.23 -2.14 -1.12
C GLU A 472 -21.84 -3.53 -0.58
N HIS A 473 -21.49 -4.47 -1.46
CA HIS A 473 -21.27 -5.86 -1.06
C HIS A 473 -19.83 -6.18 -0.68
N LEU A 474 -18.84 -5.45 -1.23
CA LEU A 474 -17.43 -5.76 -1.02
C LEU A 474 -16.69 -4.67 -0.25
N VAL A 475 -17.07 -3.39 -0.36
CA VAL A 475 -16.38 -2.29 0.33
C VAL A 475 -17.01 -1.99 1.68
N ARG A 476 -18.33 -1.78 1.75
CA ARG A 476 -19.03 -1.43 3.01
C ARG A 476 -18.74 -2.43 4.15
N PRO A 477 -18.68 -3.76 3.93
CA PRO A 477 -18.35 -4.71 5.00
C PRO A 477 -16.93 -4.59 5.56
N GLN A 478 -16.01 -3.95 4.84
CA GLN A 478 -14.61 -3.72 5.26
C GLN A 478 -14.42 -2.44 6.08
N VAL A 479 -15.45 -1.59 6.17
CA VAL A 479 -15.42 -0.33 6.93
C VAL A 479 -15.33 -0.63 8.42
N VAL A 480 -14.31 -0.10 9.08
CA VAL A 480 -14.09 -0.30 10.53
C VAL A 480 -14.11 1.04 11.26
N PRO A 481 -15.30 1.60 11.56
CA PRO A 481 -15.39 2.81 12.35
C PRO A 481 -15.00 2.52 13.81
N VAL A 482 -14.68 3.56 14.58
CA VAL A 482 -14.23 3.44 15.99
C VAL A 482 -15.16 2.56 16.85
N PRO A 483 -16.52 2.65 16.77
CA PRO A 483 -17.39 1.77 17.55
C PRO A 483 -17.22 0.29 17.21
N ARG A 484 -17.00 -0.04 15.92
CA ARG A 484 -16.75 -1.42 15.50
C ARG A 484 -15.38 -1.90 15.99
N LEU A 485 -14.36 -1.05 15.93
CA LEU A 485 -13.04 -1.36 16.47
C LEU A 485 -13.10 -1.69 17.97
N VAL A 486 -13.81 -0.88 18.75
CA VAL A 486 -14.09 -1.10 20.18
C VAL A 486 -14.82 -2.43 20.39
N ALA A 487 -15.85 -2.71 19.58
CA ALA A 487 -16.61 -3.95 19.67
C ALA A 487 -15.77 -5.18 19.34
N MET A 488 -14.91 -5.10 18.31
CA MET A 488 -13.99 -6.18 17.94
C MET A 488 -13.04 -6.52 19.10
N HIS A 489 -12.45 -5.49 19.74
CA HIS A 489 -11.60 -5.67 20.91
C HIS A 489 -12.37 -6.26 22.11
N ALA A 490 -13.59 -5.79 22.34
CA ALA A 490 -14.45 -6.29 23.41
C ALA A 490 -14.86 -7.75 23.21
N MET A 491 -15.23 -8.15 21.99
CA MET A 491 -15.66 -9.51 21.67
C MET A 491 -14.50 -10.51 21.65
N THR A 492 -13.31 -10.13 21.19
CA THR A 492 -12.11 -10.98 21.27
C THR A 492 -11.71 -11.26 22.72
N SER A 493 -11.96 -10.32 23.63
CA SER A 493 -11.78 -10.50 25.08
C SER A 493 -12.74 -11.53 25.71
N LEU A 494 -13.69 -12.11 24.97
CA LEU A 494 -14.46 -13.27 25.43
C LEU A 494 -13.58 -14.52 25.58
N VAL A 495 -12.57 -14.68 24.73
CA VAL A 495 -11.73 -15.88 24.66
C VAL A 495 -10.29 -15.63 25.09
N GLU A 496 -9.84 -14.37 25.04
CA GLU A 496 -8.48 -13.96 25.41
C GLU A 496 -8.49 -12.99 26.59
N GLN A 497 -7.36 -12.87 27.30
CA GLN A 497 -7.19 -11.77 28.25
C GLN A 497 -7.08 -10.45 27.47
N PRO A 498 -7.72 -9.36 27.93
CA PRO A 498 -7.60 -8.06 27.26
C PRO A 498 -6.13 -7.64 27.21
N SER A 499 -5.55 -7.67 26.00
CA SER A 499 -4.20 -7.18 25.74
C SER A 499 -4.27 -5.86 24.99
N ARG A 500 -3.19 -5.07 25.02
CA ARG A 500 -3.11 -3.84 24.22
C ARG A 500 -3.11 -4.22 22.74
N VAL A 501 -4.20 -3.98 22.02
CA VAL A 501 -4.22 -4.09 20.56
C VAL A 501 -3.54 -2.85 20.00
N VAL A 502 -2.38 -3.05 19.38
CA VAL A 502 -1.65 -2.03 18.63
C VAL A 502 -1.75 -2.41 17.16
N ALA A 503 -2.72 -1.85 16.45
CA ALA A 503 -2.51 -1.70 15.02
C ALA A 503 -1.53 -0.53 14.82
N PRO A 504 -0.73 -0.50 13.75
CA PRO A 504 0.38 0.45 13.67
C PRO A 504 -0.02 1.93 13.80
N ALA A 505 -1.26 2.28 13.43
CA ALA A 505 -1.83 3.62 13.55
C ALA A 505 -2.85 3.81 14.69
N LEU A 506 -3.20 2.76 15.43
CA LEU A 506 -4.28 2.77 16.42
C LEU A 506 -3.81 2.15 17.74
N VAL A 507 -4.04 2.87 18.82
CA VAL A 507 -3.80 2.38 20.17
C VAL A 507 -5.13 2.22 20.87
N ILE A 508 -5.44 0.99 21.29
CA ILE A 508 -6.57 0.69 22.17
C ILE A 508 -6.01 0.35 23.55
N ARG A 509 -6.51 1.04 24.58
CA ARG A 509 -6.14 0.80 25.98
C ARG A 509 -7.38 0.57 26.82
N GLN A 510 -7.48 -0.60 27.45
CA GLN A 510 -8.50 -0.85 28.46
C GLN A 510 -8.27 0.03 29.69
N LEU A 511 -9.32 0.74 30.14
CA LEU A 511 -9.28 1.59 31.34
C LEU A 511 -9.85 0.88 32.56
N GLU A 512 -11.05 0.31 32.43
CA GLU A 512 -11.74 -0.44 33.47
C GLU A 512 -12.50 -1.60 32.79
N ALA A 513 -12.51 -2.82 33.35
CA ALA A 513 -13.27 -3.95 32.82
C ALA A 513 -13.71 -4.88 33.95
N ASP A 514 -14.93 -5.40 33.86
CA ASP A 514 -15.43 -6.47 34.73
C ASP A 514 -16.04 -7.59 33.88
N ARG A 515 -15.90 -8.82 34.40
CA ARG A 515 -16.38 -10.05 33.77
C ARG A 515 -17.15 -10.88 34.78
N SER A 516 -18.29 -11.43 34.35
CA SER A 516 -19.06 -12.41 35.11
C SER A 516 -19.52 -13.55 34.23
N ASP A 517 -19.52 -14.77 34.77
CA ASP A 517 -19.97 -16.00 34.13
C ASP A 517 -21.10 -16.59 35.00
N ALA A 518 -22.31 -16.78 34.45
CA ALA A 518 -23.47 -17.31 35.16
C ALA A 518 -24.42 -18.04 34.19
N GLY A 519 -24.97 -19.19 34.59
CA GLY A 519 -25.98 -19.91 33.79
C GLY A 519 -25.52 -20.40 32.41
N GLY A 520 -24.20 -20.47 32.14
CA GLY A 520 -23.66 -20.74 30.80
C GLY A 520 -23.60 -19.50 29.90
N HIS A 521 -23.95 -18.34 30.44
CA HIS A 521 -23.82 -17.02 29.82
C HIS A 521 -22.61 -16.28 30.38
N ARG A 522 -22.13 -15.30 29.63
CA ARG A 522 -21.02 -14.42 30.03
C ARG A 522 -21.35 -12.98 29.77
N LEU A 523 -21.05 -12.12 30.74
CA LEU A 523 -21.16 -10.67 30.64
C LEU A 523 -19.77 -10.03 30.80
N LEU A 524 -19.38 -9.20 29.83
CA LEU A 524 -18.24 -8.28 29.92
C LEU A 524 -18.78 -6.86 29.91
N VAL A 525 -18.29 -6.00 30.80
CA VAL A 525 -18.60 -4.56 30.77
C VAL A 525 -17.31 -3.80 30.99
N GLY A 526 -17.01 -2.84 30.12
CA GLY A 526 -15.74 -2.14 30.18
C GLY A 526 -15.77 -0.73 29.61
N ARG A 527 -14.72 0.02 29.93
CA ARG A 527 -14.37 1.32 29.36
C ARG A 527 -12.98 1.23 28.76
N MET A 528 -12.82 1.75 27.55
CA MET A 528 -11.54 1.79 26.85
C MET A 528 -11.26 3.17 26.27
N HIS A 529 -9.99 3.39 26.00
CA HIS A 529 -9.46 4.57 25.33
C HIS A 529 -8.95 4.16 23.96
N VAL A 530 -9.34 4.91 22.93
CA VAL A 530 -8.98 4.66 21.53
C VAL A 530 -8.32 5.91 20.98
N ALA A 531 -7.08 5.77 20.52
CA ALA A 531 -6.32 6.87 19.94
C ALA A 531 -5.77 6.52 18.56
N SER A 532 -5.83 7.46 17.62
CA SER A 532 -5.24 7.33 16.27
C SER A 532 -4.03 8.24 16.09
N SER A 533 -2.89 7.66 15.72
CA SER A 533 -1.69 8.41 15.33
C SER A 533 -1.77 9.01 13.92
N LEU A 534 -2.80 8.70 13.14
CA LEU A 534 -3.06 9.35 11.85
C LEU A 534 -3.99 10.56 11.99
N THR A 535 -5.20 10.36 12.50
CA THR A 535 -6.23 11.44 12.59
C THR A 535 -6.10 12.30 13.85
N GLY A 536 -5.46 11.78 14.90
CA GLY A 536 -5.41 12.42 16.21
C GLY A 536 -6.68 12.25 17.02
N GLU A 537 -7.60 11.41 16.56
CA GLU A 537 -8.73 10.95 17.36
C GLU A 537 -8.22 10.36 18.68
N ASP A 538 -8.94 10.68 19.74
CA ASP A 538 -8.59 10.45 21.14
C ASP A 538 -9.93 10.36 21.89
N ASP A 539 -10.55 9.19 21.79
CA ASP A 539 -11.92 8.93 22.24
C ASP A 539 -11.91 7.94 23.41
N GLU A 540 -12.82 8.13 24.36
CA GLU A 540 -13.18 7.07 25.31
C GLU A 540 -14.47 6.39 24.87
N ALA A 541 -14.58 5.09 25.10
CA ALA A 541 -15.76 4.31 24.79
C ALA A 541 -16.14 3.40 25.95
N ALA A 542 -17.44 3.26 26.22
CA ALA A 542 -17.98 2.19 27.06
C ALA A 542 -18.57 1.08 26.19
N TYR A 543 -18.46 -0.16 26.66
CA TYR A 543 -19.02 -1.31 25.99
C TYR A 543 -19.62 -2.31 26.97
N ALA A 544 -20.54 -3.12 26.46
CA ALA A 544 -21.04 -4.31 27.14
C ALA A 544 -21.17 -5.46 26.14
N VAL A 545 -20.62 -6.62 26.47
CA VAL A 545 -20.73 -7.86 25.69
C VAL A 545 -21.53 -8.87 26.50
N LEU A 546 -22.67 -9.28 25.97
CA LEU A 546 -23.47 -10.39 26.48
C LEU A 546 -23.32 -11.57 25.53
N HIS A 547 -22.72 -12.66 26.00
CA HIS A 547 -22.60 -13.92 25.29
C HIS A 547 -23.61 -14.91 25.86
N PHE A 548 -24.54 -15.35 25.02
CA PHE A 548 -25.63 -16.25 25.42
C PHE A 548 -25.20 -17.73 25.46
N GLY A 549 -23.95 -18.02 25.12
CA GLY A 549 -23.47 -19.38 24.89
C GLY A 549 -23.39 -19.71 23.40
N GLY A 550 -22.62 -20.74 23.05
CA GLY A 550 -22.37 -21.07 21.65
C GLY A 550 -21.74 -19.90 20.88
N HIS A 551 -22.37 -19.47 19.79
CA HIS A 551 -21.86 -18.39 18.90
C HIS A 551 -22.69 -17.10 18.99
N GLU A 552 -23.67 -17.01 19.89
CA GLU A 552 -24.57 -15.86 20.00
C GLU A 552 -23.99 -14.80 20.93
N VAL A 553 -23.63 -13.64 20.36
CA VAL A 553 -23.01 -12.52 21.05
C VAL A 553 -23.74 -11.23 20.70
N HIS A 554 -24.03 -10.44 21.72
CA HIS A 554 -24.55 -9.09 21.62
C HIS A 554 -23.54 -8.12 22.25
N CYS A 555 -22.91 -7.27 21.44
CA CYS A 555 -21.94 -6.28 21.89
C CYS A 555 -22.43 -4.86 21.58
N ALA A 556 -22.77 -4.08 22.60
CA ALA A 556 -23.13 -2.67 22.45
C ALA A 556 -21.94 -1.76 22.81
N VAL A 557 -21.82 -0.65 22.09
CA VAL A 557 -20.72 0.31 22.25
C VAL A 557 -21.24 1.74 22.18
N GLN A 558 -20.78 2.59 23.11
CA GLN A 558 -21.02 4.02 23.06
C GLN A 558 -19.71 4.81 23.20
N LEU A 559 -19.44 5.68 22.22
CA LEU A 559 -18.34 6.64 22.28
C LEU A 559 -18.69 7.82 23.18
N GLY A 560 -17.67 8.43 23.80
CA GLY A 560 -17.83 9.57 24.69
C GLY A 560 -18.66 9.27 25.94
N PHE A 561 -18.74 8.01 26.37
CA PHE A 561 -19.56 7.64 27.51
C PHE A 561 -19.03 8.28 28.80
N PRO A 562 -19.85 9.04 29.57
CA PRO A 562 -19.35 9.74 30.75
C PRO A 562 -18.79 8.80 31.82
N ALA A 563 -17.56 9.07 32.27
CA ALA A 563 -16.84 8.23 33.22
C ALA A 563 -17.57 8.08 34.57
N ASP A 564 -18.26 9.14 35.02
CA ASP A 564 -19.07 9.17 36.24
C ASP A 564 -20.32 8.28 36.15
N ARG A 565 -20.87 8.11 34.95
CA ARG A 565 -22.03 7.23 34.69
C ARG A 565 -21.65 5.77 34.50
N PHE A 566 -20.39 5.47 34.21
CA PHE A 566 -19.94 4.11 33.88
C PHE A 566 -20.02 3.16 35.08
N ARG A 567 -19.51 3.57 36.24
CA ARG A 567 -19.51 2.71 37.44
C ARG A 567 -20.93 2.33 37.90
N PRO A 568 -21.91 3.25 37.97
CA PRO A 568 -23.31 2.88 38.24
C PRO A 568 -23.91 1.91 37.22
N LEU A 569 -23.66 2.12 35.93
CA LEU A 569 -24.12 1.22 34.87
C LEU A 569 -23.56 -0.19 35.07
N ARG A 570 -22.25 -0.28 35.25
CA ARG A 570 -21.53 -1.54 35.49
C ARG A 570 -22.08 -2.29 36.70
N THR A 571 -22.25 -1.62 37.85
CA THR A 571 -22.84 -2.23 39.04
C THR A 571 -24.24 -2.77 38.75
N THR A 572 -25.09 -1.97 38.10
CA THR A 572 -26.45 -2.37 37.75
C THR A 572 -26.48 -3.61 36.83
N LEU A 573 -25.60 -3.65 35.83
CA LEU A 573 -25.49 -4.77 34.91
C LEU A 573 -25.01 -6.05 35.62
N MET A 574 -24.00 -5.94 36.48
CA MET A 574 -23.47 -7.09 37.23
C MET A 574 -24.50 -7.65 38.22
N GLU A 575 -25.25 -6.79 38.91
CA GLU A 575 -26.33 -7.21 39.83
C GLU A 575 -27.47 -7.91 39.10
N ARG A 576 -27.92 -7.38 37.95
CA ARG A 576 -28.99 -7.98 37.16
C ARG A 576 -28.57 -9.30 36.53
N PHE A 577 -27.33 -9.38 36.04
CA PHE A 577 -26.76 -10.59 35.48
C PHE A 577 -26.60 -11.70 36.53
N GLY A 578 -26.20 -11.36 37.76
CA GLY A 578 -26.13 -12.32 38.87
C GLY A 578 -27.50 -12.89 39.29
N ARG A 579 -28.61 -12.25 38.92
CA ARG A 579 -29.99 -12.75 39.12
C ARG A 579 -30.51 -13.59 37.95
N ASP A 580 -29.70 -13.77 36.90
CA ASP A 580 -30.03 -14.53 35.68
C ASP A 580 -31.25 -13.99 34.90
N ILE A 581 -31.50 -12.68 34.97
CA ILE A 581 -32.60 -12.01 34.24
C ILE A 581 -32.06 -11.35 32.97
N LEU A 582 -31.72 -12.15 31.96
CA LEU A 582 -31.05 -11.67 30.73
C LEU A 582 -31.82 -10.58 29.98
N SER A 583 -33.16 -10.63 29.98
CA SER A 583 -34.00 -9.61 29.35
C SER A 583 -33.84 -8.23 30.01
N GLU A 584 -33.65 -8.17 31.32
CA GLU A 584 -33.34 -6.94 32.03
C GLU A 584 -31.92 -6.46 31.76
N VAL A 585 -30.96 -7.37 31.62
CA VAL A 585 -29.58 -7.04 31.23
C VAL A 585 -29.57 -6.39 29.84
N MET A 586 -30.16 -7.02 28.83
CA MET A 586 -30.26 -6.47 27.47
C MET A 586 -30.92 -5.09 27.46
N ARG A 587 -32.08 -4.93 28.09
CA ARG A 587 -32.77 -3.63 28.16
C ARG A 587 -31.92 -2.55 28.85
N THR A 588 -31.08 -2.94 29.80
CA THR A 588 -30.14 -2.00 30.46
C THR A 588 -29.02 -1.62 29.53
N ILE A 589 -28.47 -2.58 28.77
CA ILE A 589 -27.46 -2.33 27.75
C ILE A 589 -28.01 -1.37 26.69
N ASP A 590 -29.15 -1.70 26.08
CA ASP A 590 -29.75 -0.89 25.01
C ASP A 590 -30.11 0.53 25.49
N GLY A 591 -30.65 0.64 26.71
CA GLY A 591 -31.03 1.92 27.29
C GLY A 591 -29.83 2.79 27.70
N ALA A 592 -28.69 2.18 28.00
CA ALA A 592 -27.51 2.90 28.45
C ALA A 592 -26.52 3.19 27.32
N LEU A 593 -26.23 2.22 26.45
CA LEU A 593 -25.22 2.27 25.40
C LEU A 593 -25.83 2.45 23.99
N GLY A 594 -27.15 2.40 23.88
CA GLY A 594 -27.88 2.49 22.62
C GLY A 594 -28.26 1.12 22.04
N PRO A 595 -29.25 1.08 21.13
CA PRO A 595 -29.80 -0.17 20.59
C PRO A 595 -28.96 -0.79 19.46
N ALA A 596 -27.94 -0.09 18.97
CA ALA A 596 -27.04 -0.61 17.95
C ALA A 596 -26.05 -1.59 18.58
N TYR A 597 -25.87 -2.75 17.97
CA TYR A 597 -25.01 -3.80 18.48
C TYR A 597 -24.21 -4.49 17.38
N PHE A 598 -23.12 -5.11 17.81
CA PHE A 598 -22.22 -5.92 17.01
C PHE A 598 -22.31 -7.39 17.43
N THR A 599 -21.96 -8.26 16.51
CA THR A 599 -21.95 -9.73 16.65
C THR A 599 -20.59 -10.28 16.21
N LEU A 600 -20.37 -11.58 16.37
CA LEU A 600 -19.15 -12.23 15.86
C LEU A 600 -18.95 -12.07 14.33
N ARG A 601 -20.00 -11.70 13.58
CA ARG A 601 -19.89 -11.42 12.13
C ARG A 601 -19.12 -10.13 11.83
N ASP A 602 -19.08 -9.21 12.80
CA ASP A 602 -18.42 -7.91 12.67
C ASP A 602 -16.91 -7.97 12.96
N LEU A 603 -16.42 -9.10 13.49
CA LEU A 603 -14.99 -9.37 13.63
C LEU A 603 -14.30 -9.47 12.26
N LEU A 604 -13.00 -9.12 12.23
CA LEU A 604 -12.14 -9.45 11.11
C LEU A 604 -12.08 -10.96 10.91
N LEU A 605 -11.76 -11.40 9.69
CA LEU A 605 -11.80 -12.81 9.34
C LEU A 605 -10.93 -13.67 10.27
N GLU A 606 -9.70 -13.22 10.58
CA GLU A 606 -8.79 -13.94 11.48
C GLU A 606 -9.35 -14.05 12.90
N ASP A 607 -9.83 -12.95 13.46
CA ASP A 607 -10.36 -12.89 14.82
C ASP A 607 -11.65 -13.71 14.93
N ARG A 608 -12.49 -13.64 13.89
CA ARG A 608 -13.71 -14.44 13.82
C ARG A 608 -13.40 -15.93 13.84
N ARG A 609 -12.43 -16.40 13.03
CA ARG A 609 -12.01 -17.80 13.02
C ARG A 609 -11.50 -18.23 14.39
N ARG A 610 -10.56 -17.46 14.95
CA ARG A 610 -9.96 -17.71 16.26
C ARG A 610 -10.97 -17.78 17.39
N VAL A 611 -11.88 -16.80 17.47
CA VAL A 611 -12.93 -16.75 18.49
C VAL A 611 -13.88 -17.93 18.34
N LEU A 612 -14.34 -18.23 17.13
CA LEU A 612 -15.23 -19.37 16.88
C LEU A 612 -14.58 -20.71 17.21
N GLU A 613 -13.32 -20.92 16.83
CA GLU A 613 -12.55 -22.12 17.15
C GLU A 613 -12.42 -22.30 18.67
N THR A 614 -12.05 -21.24 19.38
CA THR A 614 -11.87 -21.28 20.84
C THR A 614 -13.19 -21.54 21.58
N LEU A 615 -14.27 -20.85 21.20
CA LEU A 615 -15.60 -21.08 21.79
C LEU A 615 -16.11 -22.50 21.51
N THR A 616 -15.83 -23.03 20.33
CA THR A 616 -16.20 -24.40 19.95
C THR A 616 -15.41 -25.42 20.76
N ALA A 617 -14.10 -25.23 20.92
CA ALA A 617 -13.24 -26.08 21.73
C ALA A 617 -13.67 -26.11 23.21
N GLN A 618 -13.96 -24.95 23.80
CA GLN A 618 -14.47 -24.85 25.18
C GLN A 618 -15.78 -25.63 25.37
N ARG A 619 -16.68 -25.56 24.39
CA ARG A 619 -17.95 -26.30 24.44
C ARG A 619 -17.75 -27.81 24.34
N LEU A 620 -16.85 -28.26 23.47
CA LEU A 620 -16.50 -29.68 23.35
C LEU A 620 -15.88 -30.21 24.65
N GLN A 621 -15.01 -29.42 25.29
CA GLN A 621 -14.41 -29.79 26.58
C GLN A 621 -15.47 -29.93 27.68
N ALA A 622 -16.40 -28.97 27.80
CA ALA A 622 -17.47 -29.03 28.80
C ALA A 622 -18.40 -30.25 28.59
N LEU A 623 -18.65 -30.63 27.34
CA LEU A 623 -19.39 -31.85 27.00
C LEU A 623 -18.61 -33.10 27.42
N ASP A 624 -17.32 -33.19 27.12
CA ASP A 624 -16.47 -34.32 27.51
C ASP A 624 -16.38 -34.48 29.03
N GLU A 625 -16.22 -33.38 29.77
CA GLU A 625 -16.26 -33.38 31.25
C GLU A 625 -17.59 -33.86 31.81
N THR A 626 -18.70 -33.45 31.18
CA THR A 626 -20.05 -33.90 31.55
C THR A 626 -20.21 -35.40 31.28
N TYR A 627 -19.78 -35.89 30.11
CA TYR A 627 -19.80 -37.32 29.80
C TYR A 627 -18.93 -38.14 30.74
N ARG A 628 -17.73 -37.67 31.10
CA ARG A 628 -16.87 -38.34 32.09
C ARG A 628 -17.52 -38.42 33.46
N ARG A 629 -18.14 -37.33 33.93
CA ARG A 629 -18.86 -37.30 35.21
C ARG A 629 -20.04 -38.26 35.21
N VAL A 630 -20.89 -38.23 34.17
CA VAL A 630 -22.00 -39.19 34.02
C VAL A 630 -21.49 -40.63 33.98
N TYR A 631 -20.39 -40.90 33.27
CA TYR A 631 -19.77 -42.23 33.23
C TYR A 631 -19.23 -42.66 34.60
N GLN A 632 -18.62 -41.76 35.36
CA GLN A 632 -18.12 -42.05 36.71
C GLN A 632 -19.22 -42.25 37.75
N GLU A 633 -20.33 -41.51 37.65
CA GLU A 633 -21.49 -41.62 38.54
C GLU A 633 -22.34 -42.87 38.28
N ASN A 634 -22.30 -43.41 37.06
CA ASN A 634 -23.01 -44.63 36.65
C ASN A 634 -22.11 -45.89 36.59
N ARG A 635 -20.95 -45.83 37.24
CA ARG A 635 -20.03 -46.95 37.43
C ARG A 635 -20.15 -47.50 38.84
#